data_AF-A0A229TN71-F1
#
_entry.id   AF-A0A229TN71-F1
#
_cell.length_a   1.000
_cell.length_b   1.000
_cell.length_c   1.000
_cell.angle_alpha   90.00
_cell.angle_beta   90.00
_cell.angle_gamma   90.00
#
_symmetry.space_group_name_H-M   'P 1'
#
loop_
_entity.id
_entity.type
_entity.pdbx_description
1 polymer ?
#
loop_
_entity_poly.entity_id
_entity_poly.type
_entity_poly.pdbx_seq_one_letter_code
_entity_poly.pdbx_strand_id
1 'polypeptide(L)'
;MAFQVALSFEDGVTRFIRCEPDQTVADASYRQRINIPLDCRDGACGTCKAFCESGEYDGGTYIDDALSPDEASRGYVLPCSMKPKSDLVLQIASTSAVAKTQAATYPATLTALERLSPTTVALTLETPDRDQLAFLPGQYVNIEVPGTGQTRSYSFSNAPDDKQLTFLVKLTPGGVMSDYLTERAAPGDELTFTGPHGSFFLREADRPVLLLAGGTGLAPILSIVRALRGSARRAHLIYGVTTDDDLVEMDTLAALAAEVEGLTWDYCVADPDSSAPNKGYVTSLIRDEHLHGGEVAVYLCGPPPMVEAVRRHFADTGVEPAGFYYEKFALSAAAVATKADPEPEAVPVTPAPARPAPAAPVSSAPEPVGASRAVAGQRIFPLAEVAPLHGGSPRPAAEEAATARAIAGQVIWPGQGTGGALDPGDSPRPTASRTIAGQEMLPRQDITPAFEAGDRPAARRTEFLSPGRFAGKVVVVTGAAQGIGARVARRISAEGGTVVLADRADLVTAVADELSGETLPVLADLETWAGAQAVAEAALTRYGRIDVLVNNVGGAIWFKPFTEFTPAQIDAEIRRSLMTTLYSCRAALPSMAARGHGVIVNVSSAATRGIHRIPYSAAKGGINAITASLALEYADAGIRVVATAPGGTEAPPRRISRGGSALETEQERAWFQAHIDQTVQSSLMKRYGTLDEQAAAIAFLASDEASYITGTVLPVAGGDLG
;
A
#
# COMPACT_ATOMS: atom_id res chain seq x y z
N MET A 1 -19.89 14.76 18.27
CA MET A 1 -21.05 13.89 18.58
C MET A 1 -20.67 12.49 18.16
N ALA A 2 -21.03 11.47 18.92
CA ALA A 2 -20.76 10.08 18.57
C ALA A 2 -21.70 9.61 17.46
N PHE A 3 -21.23 8.71 16.61
CA PHE A 3 -21.98 8.11 15.51
C PHE A 3 -22.50 6.73 15.90
N GLN A 4 -23.64 6.35 15.31
CA GLN A 4 -24.21 5.02 15.43
C GLN A 4 -23.73 4.14 14.27
N VAL A 5 -23.13 2.99 14.59
CA VAL A 5 -22.67 2.02 13.60
C VAL A 5 -23.46 0.73 13.75
N ALA A 6 -24.17 0.32 12.70
CA ALA A 6 -24.84 -0.96 12.61
C ALA A 6 -23.87 -2.01 12.05
N LEU A 7 -23.66 -3.09 12.79
CA LEU A 7 -22.85 -4.25 12.42
C LEU A 7 -23.80 -5.41 12.09
N SER A 8 -23.98 -5.68 10.80
CA SER A 8 -24.78 -6.79 10.29
C SER A 8 -23.89 -8.02 10.10
N PHE A 9 -24.25 -9.13 10.72
CA PHE A 9 -23.50 -10.39 10.70
C PHE A 9 -24.13 -11.41 9.74
N GLU A 10 -23.36 -12.42 9.35
CA GLU A 10 -23.78 -13.45 8.38
C GLU A 10 -24.95 -14.32 8.89
N ASP A 11 -25.15 -14.41 10.20
CA ASP A 11 -26.28 -15.10 10.84
C ASP A 11 -27.59 -14.26 10.85
N GLY A 12 -27.61 -13.15 10.11
CA GLY A 12 -28.76 -12.25 9.98
C GLY A 12 -29.00 -11.36 11.20
N VAL A 13 -28.13 -11.39 12.20
CA VAL A 13 -28.21 -10.55 13.39
C VAL A 13 -27.54 -9.21 13.13
N THR A 14 -28.19 -8.11 13.51
CA THR A 14 -27.57 -6.77 13.53
C THR A 14 -27.33 -6.30 14.96
N ARG A 15 -26.16 -5.73 15.22
CA ARG A 15 -25.82 -5.07 16.49
C ARG A 15 -25.51 -3.60 16.24
N PHE A 16 -25.87 -2.74 17.19
CA PHE A 16 -25.56 -1.32 17.11
C PHE A 16 -24.48 -0.98 18.13
N ILE A 17 -23.46 -0.25 17.69
CA ILE A 17 -22.40 0.27 18.55
C ILE A 17 -22.34 1.79 18.43
N ARG A 18 -21.90 2.45 19.51
CA ARG A 18 -21.60 3.88 19.51
C ARG A 18 -20.09 4.11 19.29
N CYS A 19 -19.73 4.87 18.27
CA CYS A 19 -18.33 5.17 17.90
C CYS A 19 -18.07 6.68 17.97
N GLU A 20 -16.99 7.07 18.64
CA GLU A 20 -16.59 8.49 18.69
C GLU A 20 -15.89 8.88 17.38
N PRO A 21 -15.92 10.17 16.96
CA PRO A 21 -15.34 10.61 15.67
C PRO A 21 -13.83 10.35 15.50
N ASP A 22 -13.09 10.33 16.60
CA ASP A 22 -11.64 10.11 16.65
C ASP A 22 -11.27 8.64 16.87
N GLN A 23 -12.26 7.77 17.10
CA GLN A 23 -12.11 6.36 17.39
C GLN A 23 -12.32 5.49 16.15
N THR A 24 -11.57 4.39 16.05
CA THR A 24 -11.79 3.39 14.99
C THR A 24 -13.04 2.57 15.26
N VAL A 25 -13.69 2.07 14.20
CA VAL A 25 -14.87 1.20 14.35
C VAL A 25 -14.52 -0.07 15.11
N ALA A 26 -13.35 -0.65 14.88
CA ALA A 26 -12.88 -1.84 15.60
C ALA A 26 -12.73 -1.56 17.11
N ASP A 27 -12.10 -0.45 17.51
CA ASP A 27 -11.96 -0.11 18.93
C ASP A 27 -13.32 0.15 19.59
N ALA A 28 -14.24 0.81 18.89
CA ALA A 28 -15.60 1.03 19.37
C ALA A 28 -16.35 -0.29 19.56
N SER A 29 -16.18 -1.22 18.63
CA SER A 29 -16.77 -2.57 18.66
C SER A 29 -16.25 -3.38 19.85
N TYR A 30 -14.93 -3.47 20.00
CA TYR A 30 -14.28 -4.21 21.09
C TYR A 30 -14.60 -3.61 22.47
N ARG A 31 -14.61 -2.26 22.60
CA ARG A 31 -15.03 -1.58 23.84
C ARG A 31 -16.44 -1.98 24.27
N GLN A 32 -17.32 -2.25 23.31
CA GLN A 32 -18.70 -2.68 23.54
C GLN A 32 -18.89 -4.20 23.55
N ARG A 33 -17.78 -4.96 23.65
CA ARG A 33 -17.75 -6.42 23.72
C ARG A 33 -18.38 -7.10 22.49
N ILE A 34 -18.18 -6.48 21.34
CA ILE A 34 -18.48 -7.06 20.03
C ILE A 34 -17.15 -7.22 19.31
N ASN A 35 -16.58 -8.40 19.40
CA ASN A 35 -15.27 -8.76 18.89
C ASN A 35 -15.40 -9.15 17.40
N ILE A 36 -15.64 -8.16 16.54
CA ILE A 36 -15.56 -8.36 15.09
C ILE A 36 -14.17 -8.91 14.72
N PRO A 37 -14.02 -9.63 13.59
CA PRO A 37 -12.71 -10.16 13.19
C PRO A 37 -11.63 -9.07 13.22
N LEU A 38 -10.52 -9.34 13.91
CA LEU A 38 -9.43 -8.39 14.11
C LEU A 38 -8.17 -9.13 14.54
N ASP A 39 -7.00 -8.67 14.06
CA ASP A 39 -5.70 -9.17 14.51
C ASP A 39 -4.68 -8.03 14.69
N CYS A 40 -4.01 -7.59 13.62
CA CYS A 40 -2.88 -6.63 13.70
C CYS A 40 -3.23 -5.22 14.21
N ARG A 41 -4.48 -4.77 14.01
CA ARG A 41 -4.98 -3.42 14.31
C ARG A 41 -4.27 -2.25 13.62
N ASP A 42 -3.45 -2.50 12.60
CA ASP A 42 -2.64 -1.47 11.92
C ASP A 42 -2.90 -1.37 10.41
N GLY A 43 -3.91 -2.09 9.91
CA GLY A 43 -4.22 -2.13 8.49
C GLY A 43 -3.25 -2.98 7.66
N ALA A 44 -2.50 -3.91 8.27
CA ALA A 44 -1.58 -4.80 7.55
C ALA A 44 -2.13 -6.20 7.20
N CYS A 45 -2.92 -6.84 8.08
CA CYS A 45 -3.31 -8.25 7.90
C CYS A 45 -4.58 -8.47 7.05
N GLY A 46 -5.46 -7.47 6.95
CA GLY A 46 -6.75 -7.61 6.26
C GLY A 46 -7.83 -8.41 7.01
N THR A 47 -7.53 -9.05 8.15
CA THR A 47 -8.48 -9.88 8.93
C THR A 47 -9.80 -9.17 9.25
N CYS A 48 -9.75 -7.86 9.51
CA CYS A 48 -10.95 -7.08 9.86
C CYS A 48 -11.83 -6.68 8.67
N LYS A 49 -11.46 -7.02 7.43
CA LYS A 49 -12.17 -6.58 6.22
C LYS A 49 -13.68 -6.80 6.32
N ALA A 50 -14.40 -5.72 6.08
CA ALA A 50 -15.86 -5.64 6.11
C ALA A 50 -16.34 -4.89 4.87
N PHE A 51 -17.64 -4.96 4.58
CA PHE A 51 -18.25 -4.18 3.51
C PHE A 51 -19.07 -3.03 4.11
N CYS A 52 -18.87 -1.80 3.61
CA CYS A 52 -19.62 -0.63 4.05
C CYS A 52 -20.83 -0.42 3.14
N GLU A 53 -22.02 -0.73 3.66
CA GLU A 53 -23.27 -0.62 2.92
C GLU A 53 -23.78 0.81 2.84
N SER A 54 -23.55 1.62 3.89
CA SER A 54 -23.89 3.05 3.86
C SER A 54 -23.11 3.88 4.89
N GLY A 55 -23.03 5.18 4.61
CA GLY A 55 -22.44 6.20 5.47
C GLY A 55 -21.07 6.70 5.01
N GLU A 56 -20.62 7.79 5.62
CA GLU A 56 -19.36 8.47 5.34
C GLU A 56 -18.30 8.12 6.38
N TYR A 57 -17.06 7.92 5.94
CA TYR A 57 -15.96 7.53 6.80
C TYR A 57 -14.60 8.10 6.35
N ASP A 58 -13.65 8.05 7.26
CA ASP A 58 -12.21 8.07 6.96
C ASP A 58 -11.72 6.62 6.94
N GLY A 59 -11.12 6.16 5.84
CA GLY A 59 -10.60 4.79 5.71
C GLY A 59 -9.32 4.54 6.52
N GLY A 60 -8.66 5.60 7.00
CA GLY A 60 -7.38 5.52 7.67
C GLY A 60 -6.25 5.04 6.75
N THR A 61 -5.16 4.56 7.38
CA THR A 61 -4.01 4.02 6.66
C THR A 61 -4.03 2.49 6.71
N TYR A 62 -3.69 1.87 5.59
CA TYR A 62 -3.53 0.44 5.44
C TYR A 62 -2.63 0.16 4.23
N ILE A 63 -2.10 -1.06 4.12
CA ILE A 63 -1.32 -1.49 2.96
C ILE A 63 -2.22 -2.18 1.93
N ASP A 64 -1.83 -2.13 0.65
CA ASP A 64 -2.59 -2.73 -0.46
C ASP A 64 -2.81 -4.25 -0.28
N ASP A 65 -1.91 -4.95 0.43
CA ASP A 65 -2.07 -6.37 0.74
C ASP A 65 -3.30 -6.65 1.62
N ALA A 66 -3.62 -5.73 2.53
CA ALA A 66 -4.74 -5.83 3.47
C ALA A 66 -6.07 -5.43 2.81
N LEU A 67 -6.07 -4.36 2.01
CA LEU A 67 -7.23 -3.89 1.27
C LEU A 67 -6.77 -3.23 -0.03
N SER A 68 -7.05 -3.87 -1.17
CA SER A 68 -6.58 -3.36 -2.45
C SER A 68 -7.41 -2.15 -2.93
N PRO A 69 -6.89 -1.32 -3.85
CA PRO A 69 -7.65 -0.21 -4.43
C PRO A 69 -8.97 -0.63 -5.09
N ASP A 70 -9.00 -1.80 -5.72
CA ASP A 70 -10.21 -2.36 -6.33
C ASP A 70 -11.27 -2.71 -5.27
N GLU A 71 -10.88 -3.41 -4.20
CA GLU A 71 -11.77 -3.75 -3.10
C GLU A 71 -12.32 -2.49 -2.42
N ALA A 72 -11.46 -1.49 -2.16
CA ALA A 72 -11.87 -0.21 -1.60
C ALA A 72 -12.88 0.52 -2.51
N SER A 73 -12.66 0.51 -3.83
CA SER A 73 -13.59 1.12 -4.81
C SER A 73 -14.95 0.44 -4.85
N ARG A 74 -15.01 -0.85 -4.50
CA ARG A 74 -16.23 -1.64 -4.40
C ARG A 74 -16.95 -1.48 -3.06
N GLY A 75 -16.40 -0.72 -2.11
CA GLY A 75 -17.02 -0.47 -0.80
C GLY A 75 -16.51 -1.35 0.35
N TYR A 76 -15.45 -2.13 0.14
CA TYR A 76 -14.79 -2.83 1.24
C TYR A 76 -13.95 -1.86 2.10
N VAL A 77 -13.89 -2.12 3.39
CA VAL A 77 -13.24 -1.28 4.41
C VAL A 77 -12.48 -2.13 5.42
N LEU A 78 -11.56 -1.50 6.15
CA LEU A 78 -10.88 -2.09 7.31
C LEU A 78 -11.32 -1.36 8.59
N PRO A 79 -12.25 -1.91 9.40
CA PRO A 79 -12.70 -1.35 10.68
C PRO A 79 -11.58 -0.93 11.64
N CYS A 80 -10.40 -1.55 11.56
CA CYS A 80 -9.24 -1.19 12.40
C CYS A 80 -8.57 0.13 12.01
N SER A 81 -8.73 0.56 10.76
CA SER A 81 -8.23 1.85 10.25
C SER A 81 -9.36 2.87 10.09
N MET A 82 -10.60 2.39 9.94
CA MET A 82 -11.79 3.17 9.61
C MET A 82 -12.32 3.99 10.80
N LYS A 83 -12.57 5.29 10.60
CA LYS A 83 -13.26 6.19 11.55
C LYS A 83 -14.53 6.78 10.94
N PRO A 84 -15.68 6.79 11.65
CA PRO A 84 -16.92 7.32 11.12
C PRO A 84 -16.92 8.86 10.96
N LYS A 85 -17.55 9.34 9.88
CA LYS A 85 -17.92 10.76 9.68
C LYS A 85 -19.44 10.96 9.68
N SER A 86 -20.21 9.89 9.52
CA SER A 86 -21.65 9.80 9.76
C SER A 86 -21.98 8.49 10.49
N ASP A 87 -23.27 8.24 10.72
CA ASP A 87 -23.74 6.90 11.04
C ASP A 87 -23.41 5.94 9.89
N LEU A 88 -23.11 4.68 10.22
CA LEU A 88 -22.60 3.66 9.29
C LEU A 88 -23.41 2.37 9.36
N VAL A 89 -23.44 1.63 8.25
CA VAL A 89 -23.90 0.24 8.20
C VAL A 89 -22.78 -0.62 7.60
N LEU A 90 -22.28 -1.59 8.37
CA LEU A 90 -21.22 -2.51 7.97
C LEU A 90 -21.72 -3.95 7.94
N GLN A 91 -21.36 -4.69 6.90
CA GLN A 91 -21.49 -6.14 6.83
C GLN A 91 -20.18 -6.78 7.29
N ILE A 92 -20.26 -7.52 8.39
CA ILE A 92 -19.12 -8.18 9.03
C ILE A 92 -19.05 -9.62 8.53
N ALA A 93 -17.88 -10.02 8.02
CA ALA A 93 -17.59 -11.38 7.54
C ALA A 93 -17.40 -12.37 8.71
N SER A 94 -18.40 -12.44 9.61
CA SER A 94 -18.47 -13.34 10.75
C SER A 94 -19.92 -13.49 11.24
N THR A 95 -20.17 -14.41 12.17
CA THR A 95 -21.47 -14.53 12.85
C THR A 95 -21.47 -13.75 14.16
N SER A 96 -22.66 -13.36 14.63
CA SER A 96 -22.78 -12.63 15.89
C SER A 96 -22.41 -13.48 17.11
N ALA A 97 -22.49 -14.82 16.99
CA ALA A 97 -22.03 -15.75 18.01
C ALA A 97 -20.50 -15.73 18.16
N VAL A 98 -19.76 -15.80 17.05
CA VAL A 98 -18.30 -15.70 17.03
C VAL A 98 -17.84 -14.35 17.53
N ALA A 99 -18.53 -13.27 17.15
CA ALA A 99 -18.20 -11.93 17.61
C ALA A 99 -18.41 -11.70 19.12
N LYS A 100 -18.92 -12.69 19.87
CA LYS A 100 -18.95 -12.67 21.35
C LYS A 100 -17.82 -13.47 21.98
N THR A 101 -17.09 -14.27 21.21
CA THR A 101 -15.92 -15.00 21.67
C THR A 101 -14.72 -14.05 21.72
N GLN A 102 -13.88 -14.18 22.75
CA GLN A 102 -12.69 -13.36 22.90
C GLN A 102 -11.47 -14.27 22.74
N ALA A 103 -10.49 -13.83 21.95
CA ALA A 103 -9.20 -14.48 21.91
C ALA A 103 -8.58 -14.46 23.33
N ALA A 104 -8.11 -15.61 23.78
CA ALA A 104 -7.44 -15.76 25.06
C ALA A 104 -6.05 -16.37 24.86
N THR A 105 -5.22 -16.21 25.87
CA THR A 105 -3.88 -16.77 25.90
C THR A 105 -3.91 -18.10 26.64
N TYR A 106 -3.36 -19.14 26.02
CA TYR A 106 -3.36 -20.50 26.51
C TYR A 106 -1.93 -21.00 26.67
N PRO A 107 -1.58 -21.63 27.80
CA PRO A 107 -0.37 -22.42 27.90
C PRO A 107 -0.54 -23.70 27.08
N ALA A 108 0.54 -24.20 26.50
CA ALA A 108 0.54 -25.42 25.73
C ALA A 108 1.87 -26.16 25.85
N THR A 109 1.81 -27.48 25.81
CA THR A 109 3.01 -28.33 25.75
C THR A 109 3.14 -28.88 24.34
N LEU A 110 4.35 -28.80 23.77
CA LEU A 110 4.71 -29.48 22.54
C LEU A 110 4.73 -30.99 22.78
N THR A 111 3.83 -31.75 22.16
CA THR A 111 3.76 -33.21 22.36
C THR A 111 4.33 -34.00 21.21
N ALA A 112 4.30 -33.46 19.99
CA ALA A 112 4.96 -34.06 18.84
C ALA A 112 5.47 -33.01 17.84
N LEU A 113 6.64 -33.28 17.27
CA LEU A 113 7.23 -32.50 16.18
C LEU A 113 7.72 -33.47 15.11
N GLU A 114 7.06 -33.46 13.96
CA GLU A 114 7.36 -34.38 12.86
C GLU A 114 7.88 -33.62 11.65
N ARG A 115 9.00 -34.08 11.10
CA ARG A 115 9.53 -33.53 9.85
C ARG A 115 8.93 -34.28 8.66
N LEU A 116 7.91 -33.67 8.07
CA LEU A 116 7.21 -34.20 6.90
C LEU A 116 8.06 -34.11 5.62
N SER A 117 8.90 -33.06 5.51
CA SER A 117 9.80 -32.88 4.37
C SER A 117 11.00 -32.00 4.73
N PRO A 118 11.99 -31.80 3.84
CA PRO A 118 13.08 -30.84 4.07
C PRO A 118 12.59 -29.42 4.37
N THR A 119 11.40 -29.06 3.90
CA THR A 119 10.87 -27.70 3.95
C THR A 119 9.69 -27.51 4.91
N THR A 120 9.13 -28.58 5.48
CA THR A 120 7.88 -28.51 6.25
C THR A 120 7.89 -29.43 7.47
N VAL A 121 7.34 -28.94 8.58
CA VAL A 121 7.09 -29.73 9.81
C VAL A 121 5.62 -29.69 10.21
N ALA A 122 5.16 -30.78 10.84
CA ALA A 122 3.94 -30.82 11.63
C ALA A 122 4.27 -30.65 13.11
N LEU A 123 3.56 -29.73 13.76
CA LEU A 123 3.65 -29.43 15.19
C LEU A 123 2.34 -29.89 15.86
N THR A 124 2.43 -30.61 16.97
CA THR A 124 1.28 -30.99 17.80
C THR A 124 1.42 -30.40 19.20
N LEU A 125 0.41 -29.65 19.61
CA LEU A 125 0.33 -29.02 20.93
C LEU A 125 -0.86 -29.56 21.71
N GLU A 126 -0.69 -29.68 23.02
CA GLU A 126 -1.77 -29.94 23.97
C GLU A 126 -1.87 -28.78 24.96
N THR A 127 -3.09 -28.33 25.26
CA THR A 127 -3.33 -27.29 26.26
C THR A 127 -4.22 -27.85 27.37
N PRO A 128 -3.93 -27.59 28.65
CA PRO A 128 -4.79 -28.00 29.76
C PRO A 128 -6.18 -27.33 29.69
N ASP A 129 -6.28 -26.19 29.01
CA ASP A 129 -7.50 -25.38 28.90
C ASP A 129 -8.28 -25.67 27.61
N ARG A 130 -8.15 -26.90 27.07
CA ARG A 130 -8.71 -27.27 25.76
C ARG A 130 -10.21 -27.02 25.63
N ASP A 131 -10.97 -27.27 26.70
CA ASP A 131 -12.44 -27.08 26.72
C ASP A 131 -12.85 -25.60 26.66
N GLN A 132 -11.93 -24.68 26.95
CA GLN A 132 -12.15 -23.23 26.88
C GLN A 132 -11.81 -22.66 25.49
N LEU A 133 -11.02 -23.40 24.70
CA LEU A 133 -10.65 -23.03 23.34
C LEU A 133 -11.70 -23.53 22.34
N ALA A 134 -12.64 -22.66 21.97
CA ALA A 134 -13.53 -22.87 20.83
C ALA A 134 -13.00 -22.09 19.62
N PHE A 135 -12.78 -22.76 18.49
CA PHE A 135 -12.37 -22.14 17.23
C PHE A 135 -13.19 -22.68 16.06
N LEU A 136 -13.23 -21.92 14.97
CA LEU A 136 -13.89 -22.34 13.72
C LEU A 136 -12.88 -22.92 12.72
N PRO A 137 -13.26 -23.94 11.93
CA PRO A 137 -12.35 -24.59 10.99
C PRO A 137 -11.81 -23.59 9.97
N GLY A 138 -10.49 -23.35 10.00
CA GLY A 138 -9.79 -22.35 9.17
C GLY A 138 -9.10 -21.24 9.96
N GLN A 139 -9.47 -21.03 11.22
CA GLN A 139 -8.86 -20.03 12.11
C GLN A 139 -7.41 -20.38 12.49
N TYR A 140 -6.71 -19.41 13.08
CA TYR A 140 -5.32 -19.54 13.50
C TYR A 140 -5.08 -19.04 14.92
N VAL A 141 -3.88 -19.29 15.43
CA VAL A 141 -3.36 -18.75 16.69
C VAL A 141 -2.02 -18.07 16.45
N ASN A 142 -1.67 -17.14 17.33
CA ASN A 142 -0.34 -16.55 17.39
C ASN A 142 0.48 -17.30 18.44
N ILE A 143 1.44 -18.11 18.00
CA ILE A 143 2.34 -18.90 18.87
C ILE A 143 3.58 -18.06 19.18
N GLU A 144 3.91 -17.93 20.46
CA GLU A 144 5.13 -17.29 20.92
C GLU A 144 6.35 -18.17 20.59
N VAL A 145 7.41 -17.56 20.07
CA VAL A 145 8.67 -18.23 19.74
C VAL A 145 9.58 -18.24 20.97
N PRO A 146 9.87 -19.41 21.57
CA PRO A 146 10.61 -19.50 22.83
C PRO A 146 11.94 -18.75 22.84
N GLY A 147 12.08 -17.85 23.82
CA GLY A 147 13.29 -17.08 24.07
C GLY A 147 13.46 -15.81 23.23
N THR A 148 12.46 -15.41 22.43
CA THR A 148 12.60 -14.26 21.52
C THR A 148 11.60 -13.13 21.78
N GLY A 149 10.53 -13.38 22.53
CA GLY A 149 9.42 -12.43 22.72
C GLY A 149 8.62 -12.12 21.44
N GLN A 150 8.89 -12.81 20.34
CA GLN A 150 8.17 -12.67 19.08
C GLN A 150 7.06 -13.71 18.97
N THR A 151 5.99 -13.40 18.24
CA THR A 151 4.92 -14.35 17.90
C THR A 151 4.86 -14.61 16.41
N ARG A 152 4.30 -15.77 16.02
CA ARG A 152 4.03 -16.13 14.62
C ARG A 152 2.66 -16.79 14.50
N SER A 153 1.96 -16.49 13.41
CA SER A 153 0.60 -16.96 13.15
C SER A 153 0.63 -18.34 12.50
N TYR A 154 -0.11 -19.30 13.06
CA TYR A 154 -0.25 -20.66 12.54
C TYR A 154 -1.70 -21.12 12.60
N SER A 155 -2.23 -21.52 11.44
CA SER A 155 -3.58 -22.07 11.32
C SER A 155 -3.68 -23.48 11.87
N PHE A 156 -4.80 -23.78 12.53
CA PHE A 156 -5.11 -25.15 12.94
C PHE A 156 -5.26 -26.06 11.72
N SER A 157 -4.75 -27.29 11.81
CA SER A 157 -4.97 -28.37 10.83
C SER A 157 -5.84 -29.52 11.36
N ASN A 158 -6.19 -29.50 12.65
CA ASN A 158 -7.12 -30.42 13.30
C ASN A 158 -8.58 -29.93 13.24
N ALA A 159 -9.53 -30.81 13.57
CA ALA A 159 -10.93 -30.44 13.73
C ALA A 159 -11.17 -29.65 15.04
N PRO A 160 -12.20 -28.79 15.11
CA PRO A 160 -12.55 -28.04 16.32
C PRO A 160 -12.83 -28.86 17.57
N ASP A 161 -13.13 -30.14 17.46
CA ASP A 161 -13.43 -31.03 18.58
C ASP A 161 -12.23 -31.93 18.96
N ASP A 162 -11.14 -31.90 18.19
CA ASP A 162 -9.96 -32.73 18.45
C ASP A 162 -9.22 -32.22 19.69
N LYS A 163 -8.82 -33.13 20.58
CA LYS A 163 -8.09 -32.77 21.81
C LYS A 163 -6.73 -32.14 21.53
N GLN A 164 -6.02 -32.68 20.54
CA GLN A 164 -4.71 -32.21 20.12
C GLN A 164 -4.85 -31.11 19.07
N LEU A 165 -4.01 -30.08 19.19
CA LEU A 165 -3.95 -28.97 18.26
C LEU A 165 -2.79 -29.20 17.31
N THR A 166 -3.05 -29.31 16.01
CA THR A 166 -2.02 -29.60 15.01
C THR A 166 -1.82 -28.43 14.07
N PHE A 167 -0.59 -28.22 13.61
CA PHE A 167 -0.20 -27.11 12.73
C PHE A 167 0.78 -27.59 11.68
N LEU A 168 0.78 -26.96 10.49
CA LEU A 168 1.81 -27.15 9.47
C LEU A 168 2.66 -25.88 9.35
N VAL A 169 3.98 -26.04 9.46
CA VAL A 169 4.91 -24.92 9.45
C VAL A 169 5.91 -25.07 8.32
N LYS A 170 5.94 -24.08 7.43
CA LYS A 170 6.98 -23.96 6.40
C LYS A 170 8.25 -23.45 7.06
N LEU A 171 9.34 -24.14 6.81
CA LEU A 171 10.66 -23.78 7.28
C LEU A 171 11.26 -22.76 6.33
N THR A 172 11.58 -21.60 6.87
CA THR A 172 12.17 -20.50 6.12
C THR A 172 13.57 -20.26 6.67
N PRO A 173 14.62 -20.24 5.82
CA PRO A 173 15.98 -19.92 6.27
C PRO A 173 16.04 -18.59 7.02
N GLY A 174 16.62 -18.58 8.22
CA GLY A 174 16.71 -17.39 9.10
C GLY A 174 15.40 -16.97 9.76
N GLY A 175 14.34 -17.78 9.64
CA GLY A 175 13.07 -17.52 10.31
C GLY A 175 13.14 -17.92 11.78
N VAL A 176 12.89 -17.00 12.71
CA VAL A 176 13.03 -17.24 14.16
C VAL A 176 12.26 -18.47 14.70
N MET A 177 11.05 -18.74 14.18
CA MET A 177 10.31 -19.96 14.53
C MET A 177 10.89 -21.18 13.81
N SER A 178 11.34 -21.04 12.56
CA SER A 178 12.00 -22.12 11.83
C SER A 178 13.27 -22.58 12.56
N ASP A 179 14.11 -21.64 13.01
CA ASP A 179 15.33 -21.93 13.75
C ASP A 179 15.03 -22.65 15.08
N TYR A 180 14.01 -22.20 15.82
CA TYR A 180 13.54 -22.92 17.03
C TYR A 180 13.14 -24.36 16.69
N LEU A 181 12.26 -24.54 15.69
CA LEU A 181 11.74 -25.85 15.32
C LEU A 181 12.80 -26.80 14.73
N THR A 182 13.87 -26.27 14.13
CA THR A 182 14.95 -27.10 13.57
C THR A 182 16.05 -27.44 14.55
N GLU A 183 16.37 -26.53 15.48
CA GLU A 183 17.59 -26.65 16.27
C GLU A 183 17.34 -26.94 17.75
N ARG A 184 16.19 -26.53 18.29
CA ARG A 184 15.96 -26.48 19.74
C ARG A 184 14.71 -27.22 20.20
N ALA A 185 13.65 -27.23 19.40
CA ALA A 185 12.34 -27.72 19.80
C ALA A 185 12.36 -29.22 20.11
N ALA A 186 11.76 -29.60 21.24
CA ALA A 186 11.58 -31.00 21.62
C ALA A 186 10.21 -31.24 22.26
N PRO A 187 9.64 -32.46 22.14
CA PRO A 187 8.49 -32.85 22.93
C PRO A 187 8.75 -32.61 24.43
N GLY A 188 7.80 -31.94 25.10
CA GLY A 188 7.90 -31.47 26.47
C GLY A 188 8.18 -29.97 26.61
N ASP A 189 8.49 -29.26 25.51
CA ASP A 189 8.66 -27.81 25.56
C ASP A 189 7.34 -27.10 25.88
N GLU A 190 7.42 -26.11 26.77
CA GLU A 190 6.30 -25.23 27.12
C GLU A 190 6.24 -24.05 26.15
N LEU A 191 5.04 -23.82 25.60
CA LEU A 191 4.72 -22.80 24.62
C LEU A 191 3.51 -22.01 25.10
N THR A 192 3.36 -20.80 24.57
CA THR A 192 2.19 -19.96 24.78
C THR A 192 1.62 -19.59 23.43
N PHE A 193 0.30 -19.66 23.28
CA PHE A 193 -0.37 -19.12 22.09
C PHE A 193 -1.58 -18.27 22.46
N THR A 194 -1.95 -17.36 21.57
CA THR A 194 -3.14 -16.52 21.70
C THR A 194 -4.08 -16.73 20.53
N GLY A 195 -5.38 -16.89 20.80
CA GLY A 195 -6.42 -17.00 19.77
C GLY A 195 -7.75 -17.56 20.29
N PRO A 196 -8.64 -18.02 19.40
CA PRO A 196 -8.45 -18.05 17.94
C PRO A 196 -8.55 -16.67 17.29
N HIS A 197 -7.95 -16.54 16.11
CA HIS A 197 -7.99 -15.37 15.25
C HIS A 197 -8.42 -15.78 13.82
N GLY A 198 -8.76 -14.79 13.00
CA GLY A 198 -9.06 -14.98 11.57
C GLY A 198 -10.54 -14.96 11.23
N SER A 199 -10.84 -14.41 10.06
CA SER A 199 -12.17 -14.40 9.41
C SER A 199 -12.31 -15.49 8.35
N PHE A 200 -11.21 -16.18 8.00
CA PHE A 200 -11.20 -17.35 7.14
C PHE A 200 -11.65 -18.59 7.93
N PHE A 201 -12.90 -19.00 7.73
CA PHE A 201 -13.44 -20.21 8.33
C PHE A 201 -14.60 -20.79 7.52
N LEU A 202 -14.85 -22.09 7.66
CA LEU A 202 -15.97 -22.76 7.00
C LEU A 202 -17.32 -22.16 7.40
N ARG A 203 -18.07 -21.64 6.43
CA ARG A 203 -19.44 -21.14 6.62
C ARG A 203 -20.46 -22.28 6.67
N GLU A 204 -21.50 -22.10 7.48
CA GLU A 204 -22.58 -23.07 7.71
C GLU A 204 -23.49 -23.33 6.49
N ALA A 205 -23.39 -22.54 5.42
CA ALA A 205 -24.26 -22.68 4.25
C ALA A 205 -24.13 -24.06 3.57
N ASP A 206 -25.27 -24.70 3.26
CA ASP A 206 -25.38 -25.99 2.58
C ASP A 206 -25.11 -25.92 1.07
N ARG A 207 -23.90 -25.47 0.70
CA ARG A 207 -23.47 -25.35 -0.71
C ARG A 207 -22.20 -26.13 -0.99
N PRO A 208 -21.97 -26.58 -2.24
CA PRO A 208 -20.70 -27.12 -2.67
C PRO A 208 -19.52 -26.21 -2.31
N VAL A 209 -18.36 -26.81 -2.06
CA VAL A 209 -17.13 -26.07 -1.74
C VAL A 209 -15.99 -26.42 -2.69
N LEU A 210 -15.26 -25.39 -3.12
CA LEU A 210 -13.99 -25.51 -3.80
C LEU A 210 -12.89 -25.02 -2.87
N LEU A 211 -11.98 -25.91 -2.50
CA LEU A 211 -10.91 -25.67 -1.55
C LEU A 211 -9.59 -25.57 -2.33
N LEU A 212 -8.87 -24.47 -2.19
CA LEU A 212 -7.62 -24.20 -2.90
C LEU A 212 -6.51 -23.95 -1.88
N ALA A 213 -5.47 -24.78 -1.89
CA ALA A 213 -4.36 -24.72 -0.93
C ALA A 213 -3.02 -24.52 -1.64
N GLY A 214 -2.17 -23.65 -1.08
CA GLY A 214 -0.80 -23.41 -1.53
C GLY A 214 0.24 -23.67 -0.46
N GLY A 215 1.14 -24.64 -0.65
CA GLY A 215 2.17 -24.98 0.35
C GLY A 215 1.55 -25.32 1.71
N THR A 216 1.96 -24.64 2.79
CA THR A 216 1.36 -24.85 4.12
C THR A 216 0.00 -24.19 4.31
N GLY A 217 -0.51 -23.45 3.31
CA GLY A 217 -1.92 -23.06 3.24
C GLY A 217 -2.89 -24.25 3.24
N LEU A 218 -2.35 -25.48 3.12
CA LEU A 218 -3.07 -26.73 3.38
C LEU A 218 -3.59 -26.86 4.82
N ALA A 219 -2.92 -26.29 5.83
CA ALA A 219 -3.32 -26.44 7.23
C ALA A 219 -4.78 -26.05 7.51
N PRO A 220 -5.23 -24.79 7.27
CA PRO A 220 -6.61 -24.41 7.54
C PRO A 220 -7.60 -25.19 6.65
N ILE A 221 -7.18 -25.61 5.46
CA ILE A 221 -8.00 -26.43 4.56
C ILE A 221 -8.20 -27.84 5.13
N LEU A 222 -7.20 -28.46 5.75
CA LEU A 222 -7.36 -29.74 6.45
C LEU A 222 -8.35 -29.61 7.61
N SER A 223 -8.28 -28.52 8.38
CA SER A 223 -9.27 -28.25 9.44
C SER A 223 -10.70 -28.17 8.87
N ILE A 224 -10.88 -27.44 7.76
CA ILE A 224 -12.16 -27.35 7.04
C ILE A 224 -12.63 -28.72 6.54
N VAL A 225 -11.77 -29.50 5.89
CA VAL A 225 -12.11 -30.84 5.38
C VAL A 225 -12.53 -31.77 6.51
N ARG A 226 -11.82 -31.76 7.65
CA ARG A 226 -12.19 -32.57 8.82
C ARG A 226 -13.55 -32.18 9.39
N ALA A 227 -13.90 -30.89 9.35
CA ALA A 227 -15.22 -30.41 9.78
C ALA A 227 -16.35 -30.76 8.81
N LEU A 228 -16.03 -31.15 7.57
CA LEU A 228 -17.01 -31.66 6.60
C LEU A 228 -17.35 -33.15 6.81
N ARG A 229 -16.73 -33.84 7.78
CA ARG A 229 -17.14 -35.21 8.13
C ARG A 229 -18.63 -35.23 8.54
N GLY A 230 -19.40 -36.10 7.89
CA GLY A 230 -20.85 -36.21 8.11
C GLY A 230 -21.69 -35.12 7.41
N SER A 231 -21.07 -34.20 6.68
CA SER A 231 -21.78 -33.24 5.82
C SER A 231 -22.16 -33.87 4.48
N ALA A 232 -23.32 -33.49 3.93
CA ALA A 232 -23.76 -33.89 2.60
C ALA A 232 -23.22 -32.99 1.47
N ARG A 233 -22.42 -31.97 1.81
CA ARG A 233 -21.87 -30.99 0.85
C ARG A 233 -20.83 -31.65 -0.05
N ARG A 234 -20.94 -31.43 -1.36
CA ARG A 234 -19.89 -31.78 -2.31
C ARG A 234 -18.66 -30.90 -2.09
N ALA A 235 -17.47 -31.49 -2.11
CA ALA A 235 -16.22 -30.77 -1.91
C ALA A 235 -15.19 -31.19 -2.95
N HIS A 236 -14.49 -30.22 -3.53
CA HIS A 236 -13.32 -30.47 -4.36
C HIS A 236 -12.12 -29.68 -3.83
N LEU A 237 -11.00 -30.36 -3.59
CA LEU A 237 -9.74 -29.76 -3.14
C LEU A 237 -8.72 -29.75 -4.28
N ILE A 238 -8.04 -28.62 -4.48
CA ILE A 238 -6.86 -28.52 -5.34
C ILE A 238 -5.67 -28.05 -4.49
N TYR A 239 -4.66 -28.91 -4.35
CA TYR A 239 -3.45 -28.63 -3.59
C TYR A 239 -2.26 -28.32 -4.51
N GLY A 240 -1.76 -27.08 -4.47
CA GLY A 240 -0.61 -26.64 -5.27
C GLY A 240 0.65 -26.44 -4.43
N VAL A 241 1.79 -26.90 -4.94
CA VAL A 241 3.11 -26.69 -4.32
C VAL A 241 4.18 -26.32 -5.35
N THR A 242 5.33 -25.84 -4.89
CA THR A 242 6.42 -25.40 -5.78
C THR A 242 7.22 -26.59 -6.32
N THR A 243 7.69 -27.47 -5.44
CA THR A 243 8.52 -28.65 -5.77
C THR A 243 7.95 -29.91 -5.12
N ASP A 244 8.47 -31.09 -5.50
CA ASP A 244 8.04 -32.37 -4.92
C ASP A 244 8.30 -32.44 -3.40
N ASP A 245 9.38 -31.80 -2.91
CA ASP A 245 9.70 -31.71 -1.47
C ASP A 245 8.65 -30.94 -0.65
N ASP A 246 7.76 -30.20 -1.31
CA ASP A 246 6.72 -29.43 -0.66
C ASP A 246 5.40 -30.20 -0.56
N LEU A 247 5.27 -31.38 -1.18
CA LEU A 247 4.12 -32.26 -1.06
C LEU A 247 4.11 -32.93 0.32
N VAL A 248 3.21 -32.49 1.19
CA VAL A 248 3.02 -33.06 2.53
C VAL A 248 1.57 -33.47 2.75
N GLU A 249 1.32 -34.31 3.77
CA GLU A 249 -0.03 -34.74 4.18
C GLU A 249 -0.81 -35.49 3.08
N MET A 250 -0.13 -36.07 2.09
CA MET A 250 -0.78 -36.77 0.97
C MET A 250 -1.59 -38.00 1.42
N ASP A 251 -1.05 -38.77 2.37
CA ASP A 251 -1.75 -39.91 2.96
C ASP A 251 -2.96 -39.45 3.79
N THR A 252 -2.82 -38.33 4.51
CA THR A 252 -3.92 -37.71 5.26
C THR A 252 -5.04 -37.26 4.31
N LEU A 253 -4.70 -36.66 3.17
CA LEU A 253 -5.67 -36.27 2.15
C LEU A 253 -6.40 -37.48 1.56
N ALA A 254 -5.65 -38.55 1.24
CA ALA A 254 -6.25 -39.80 0.75
C ALA A 254 -7.20 -40.43 1.79
N ALA A 255 -6.82 -40.44 3.07
CA ALA A 255 -7.67 -40.93 4.15
C ALA A 255 -8.92 -40.08 4.33
N LEU A 256 -8.78 -38.74 4.32
CA LEU A 256 -9.92 -37.83 4.43
C LEU A 256 -10.89 -37.95 3.25
N ALA A 257 -10.38 -38.16 2.04
CA ALA A 257 -11.22 -38.40 0.86
C ALA A 257 -12.01 -39.71 0.95
N ALA A 258 -11.51 -40.71 1.69
CA ALA A 258 -12.25 -41.93 1.96
C ALA A 258 -13.29 -41.76 3.08
N GLU A 259 -13.07 -40.84 4.02
CA GLU A 259 -13.96 -40.59 5.17
C GLU A 259 -15.07 -39.57 4.88
N VAL A 260 -14.78 -38.52 4.11
CA VAL A 260 -15.70 -37.41 3.82
C VAL A 260 -16.45 -37.72 2.53
N GLU A 261 -17.72 -38.07 2.66
CA GLU A 261 -18.57 -38.39 1.51
C GLU A 261 -18.64 -37.20 0.53
N GLY A 262 -18.35 -37.46 -0.75
CA GLY A 262 -18.39 -36.43 -1.79
C GLY A 262 -17.17 -35.52 -1.84
N LEU A 263 -16.11 -35.78 -1.08
CA LEU A 263 -14.80 -35.14 -1.23
C LEU A 263 -14.02 -35.75 -2.40
N THR A 264 -13.59 -34.90 -3.31
CA THR A 264 -12.62 -35.22 -4.35
C THR A 264 -11.43 -34.29 -4.23
N TRP A 265 -10.26 -34.71 -4.72
CA TRP A 265 -9.08 -33.87 -4.66
C TRP A 265 -8.11 -34.12 -5.80
N ASP A 266 -7.42 -33.06 -6.19
CA ASP A 266 -6.32 -33.04 -7.15
C ASP A 266 -5.13 -32.30 -6.51
N TYR A 267 -3.92 -32.54 -7.02
CA TYR A 267 -2.75 -31.76 -6.66
C TYR A 267 -1.92 -31.40 -7.88
N CYS A 268 -1.14 -30.32 -7.80
CA CYS A 268 -0.19 -29.93 -8.84
C CYS A 268 1.14 -29.45 -8.26
N VAL A 269 2.20 -29.64 -9.03
CA VAL A 269 3.55 -29.13 -8.72
C VAL A 269 3.98 -28.16 -9.81
N ALA A 270 4.45 -26.97 -9.41
CA ALA A 270 4.84 -25.93 -10.36
C ALA A 270 6.13 -26.25 -11.11
N ASP A 271 7.04 -27.00 -10.48
CA ASP A 271 8.29 -27.47 -11.08
C ASP A 271 8.02 -28.32 -12.34
N PRO A 272 8.49 -27.90 -13.53
CA PRO A 272 8.31 -28.67 -14.76
C PRO A 272 9.02 -30.03 -14.72
N ASP A 273 10.03 -30.20 -13.88
CA ASP A 273 10.80 -31.45 -13.75
C ASP A 273 10.17 -32.44 -12.75
N SER A 274 9.10 -32.03 -12.06
CA SER A 274 8.35 -32.89 -11.15
C SER A 274 7.81 -34.16 -11.82
N SER A 275 7.68 -35.21 -11.02
CA SER A 275 7.01 -36.46 -11.41
C SER A 275 5.49 -36.45 -11.20
N ALA A 276 4.93 -35.36 -10.67
CA ALA A 276 3.52 -35.22 -10.38
C ALA A 276 2.63 -35.35 -11.65
N PRO A 277 1.43 -35.93 -11.53
CA PRO A 277 0.52 -36.14 -12.65
C PRO A 277 0.03 -34.81 -13.24
N ASN A 278 -0.17 -33.78 -12.40
CA ASN A 278 -0.50 -32.45 -12.85
C ASN A 278 0.67 -31.50 -12.57
N LYS A 279 1.10 -30.78 -13.62
CA LYS A 279 2.13 -29.75 -13.54
C LYS A 279 1.52 -28.37 -13.69
N GLY A 280 2.11 -27.38 -13.03
CA GLY A 280 1.67 -25.98 -13.08
C GLY A 280 1.01 -25.51 -11.78
N TYR A 281 -0.07 -24.75 -11.90
CA TYR A 281 -0.66 -24.00 -10.79
C TYR A 281 -2.10 -24.43 -10.55
N VAL A 282 -2.63 -24.21 -9.34
CA VAL A 282 -4.00 -24.64 -8.98
C VAL A 282 -5.08 -24.14 -9.94
N THR A 283 -4.88 -22.98 -10.56
CA THR A 283 -5.81 -22.38 -11.52
C THR A 283 -5.98 -23.21 -12.79
N SER A 284 -5.01 -24.04 -13.18
CA SER A 284 -5.14 -24.91 -14.36
C SER A 284 -6.02 -26.13 -14.11
N LEU A 285 -6.32 -26.44 -12.84
CA LEU A 285 -7.12 -27.59 -12.43
C LEU A 285 -8.55 -27.21 -12.02
N ILE A 286 -8.90 -25.93 -12.04
CA ILE A 286 -10.27 -25.47 -11.83
C ILE A 286 -11.08 -25.82 -13.09
N ARG A 287 -12.03 -26.75 -12.97
CA ARG A 287 -12.92 -27.22 -14.03
C ARG A 287 -14.35 -26.74 -13.78
N ASP A 288 -15.15 -26.61 -14.83
CA ASP A 288 -16.55 -26.14 -14.75
C ASP A 288 -17.40 -26.95 -13.76
N GLU A 289 -17.14 -28.26 -13.65
CA GLU A 289 -17.81 -29.15 -12.71
C GLU A 289 -17.58 -28.77 -11.23
N HIS A 290 -16.43 -28.16 -10.91
CA HIS A 290 -16.11 -27.67 -9.56
C HIS A 290 -16.85 -26.37 -9.24
N LEU A 291 -17.29 -25.63 -10.26
CA LEU A 291 -17.89 -24.30 -10.10
C LEU A 291 -19.40 -24.35 -9.88
N HIS A 292 -20.05 -25.49 -10.17
CA HIS A 292 -21.48 -25.69 -9.98
C HIS A 292 -22.35 -24.55 -10.56
N GLY A 293 -21.94 -23.98 -11.70
CA GLY A 293 -22.64 -22.86 -12.33
C GLY A 293 -22.65 -21.56 -11.51
N GLY A 294 -21.70 -21.38 -10.58
CA GLY A 294 -21.59 -20.23 -9.68
C GLY A 294 -22.09 -20.52 -8.25
N GLU A 295 -22.86 -21.59 -8.05
CA GLU A 295 -23.40 -21.99 -6.74
C GLU A 295 -22.36 -22.73 -5.87
N VAL A 296 -21.16 -22.19 -5.77
CA VAL A 296 -20.03 -22.74 -5.00
C VAL A 296 -19.48 -21.71 -4.02
N ALA A 297 -19.04 -22.15 -2.84
CA ALA A 297 -18.18 -21.36 -1.97
C ALA A 297 -16.71 -21.75 -2.18
N VAL A 298 -15.90 -20.76 -2.55
CA VAL A 298 -14.45 -20.93 -2.75
C VAL A 298 -13.72 -20.54 -1.46
N TYR A 299 -12.84 -21.43 -0.99
CA TYR A 299 -11.94 -21.18 0.13
C TYR A 299 -10.50 -21.32 -0.34
N LEU A 300 -9.72 -20.25 -0.25
CA LEU A 300 -8.39 -20.15 -0.82
C LEU A 300 -7.36 -19.75 0.23
N CYS A 301 -6.37 -20.60 0.50
CA CYS A 301 -5.30 -20.27 1.45
C CYS A 301 -3.92 -20.57 0.87
N GLY A 302 -3.00 -19.62 0.98
CA GLY A 302 -1.64 -19.80 0.49
C GLY A 302 -0.81 -18.51 0.48
N PRO A 303 0.33 -18.52 -0.22
CA PRO A 303 1.18 -17.34 -0.33
C PRO A 303 0.49 -16.22 -1.15
N PRO A 304 0.74 -14.92 -0.85
CA PRO A 304 0.05 -13.81 -1.50
C PRO A 304 0.04 -13.85 -3.04
N PRO A 305 1.14 -14.22 -3.74
CA PRO A 305 1.12 -14.32 -5.20
C PRO A 305 0.13 -15.34 -5.75
N MET A 306 -0.06 -16.47 -5.07
CA MET A 306 -1.05 -17.49 -5.47
C MET A 306 -2.47 -16.97 -5.25
N VAL A 307 -2.72 -16.32 -4.12
CA VAL A 307 -4.05 -15.78 -3.80
C VAL A 307 -4.50 -14.79 -4.87
N GLU A 308 -3.60 -13.87 -5.26
CA GLU A 308 -3.91 -12.89 -6.31
C GLU A 308 -4.06 -13.52 -7.70
N ALA A 309 -3.29 -14.56 -8.03
CA ALA A 309 -3.42 -15.27 -9.30
C ALA A 309 -4.79 -15.96 -9.44
N VAL A 310 -5.29 -16.59 -8.37
CA VAL A 310 -6.61 -17.21 -8.36
C VAL A 310 -7.71 -16.15 -8.44
N ARG A 311 -7.60 -15.04 -7.69
CA ARG A 311 -8.57 -13.94 -7.77
C ARG A 311 -8.67 -13.38 -9.19
N ARG A 312 -7.53 -13.16 -9.85
CA ARG A 312 -7.49 -12.73 -11.26
C ARG A 312 -8.13 -13.76 -12.19
N HIS A 313 -7.89 -15.05 -11.96
CA HIS A 313 -8.52 -16.11 -12.76
C HIS A 313 -10.05 -16.08 -12.71
N PHE A 314 -10.67 -15.88 -11.53
CA PHE A 314 -12.12 -15.73 -11.41
C PHE A 314 -12.63 -14.45 -12.10
N ALA A 315 -11.88 -13.34 -11.99
CA ALA A 315 -12.22 -12.10 -12.69
C ALA A 315 -12.16 -12.24 -14.21
N ASP A 316 -11.11 -12.88 -14.75
CA ASP A 316 -10.90 -13.05 -16.18
C ASP A 316 -11.92 -14.01 -16.82
N THR A 317 -12.38 -15.02 -16.06
CA THR A 317 -13.40 -15.99 -16.51
C THR A 317 -14.83 -15.46 -16.34
N GLY A 318 -15.02 -14.38 -15.58
CA GLY A 318 -16.34 -13.81 -15.32
C GLY A 318 -17.23 -14.66 -14.40
N VAL A 319 -16.65 -15.62 -13.69
CA VAL A 319 -17.38 -16.49 -12.75
C VAL A 319 -17.47 -15.79 -11.40
N GLU A 320 -18.70 -15.54 -10.94
CA GLU A 320 -18.98 -15.02 -9.60
C GLU A 320 -19.45 -16.17 -8.69
N PRO A 321 -18.58 -16.72 -7.82
CA PRO A 321 -18.99 -17.76 -6.88
C PRO A 321 -19.89 -17.17 -5.79
N ALA A 322 -20.83 -17.98 -5.31
CA ALA A 322 -21.76 -17.61 -4.24
C ALA A 322 -21.07 -17.22 -2.91
N GLY A 323 -19.80 -17.59 -2.74
CA GLY A 323 -18.91 -17.05 -1.71
C GLY A 323 -17.45 -17.21 -2.10
N PHE A 324 -16.61 -16.21 -1.77
CA PHE A 324 -15.17 -16.26 -2.03
C PHE A 324 -14.42 -15.80 -0.78
N TYR A 325 -13.78 -16.74 -0.09
CA TYR A 325 -13.07 -16.53 1.17
C TYR A 325 -11.60 -16.86 0.96
N TYR A 326 -10.70 -16.02 1.46
CA TYR A 326 -9.27 -16.28 1.32
C TYR A 326 -8.45 -15.85 2.53
N GLU A 327 -7.28 -16.45 2.66
CA GLU A 327 -6.28 -16.17 3.69
C GLU A 327 -4.88 -16.11 3.07
N LYS A 328 -4.06 -15.13 3.46
CA LYS A 328 -2.73 -14.88 2.88
C LYS A 328 -1.64 -15.13 3.93
N PHE A 329 -0.73 -16.05 3.65
CA PHE A 329 0.42 -16.31 4.52
C PHE A 329 1.59 -15.39 4.14
N ALA A 330 1.63 -14.20 4.75
CA ALA A 330 2.77 -13.30 4.60
C ALA A 330 3.98 -13.82 5.39
N LEU A 331 5.14 -13.95 4.73
CA LEU A 331 6.40 -14.21 5.42
C LEU A 331 6.78 -12.96 6.25
N SER A 332 6.95 -13.11 7.57
CA SER A 332 7.55 -12.04 8.37
C SER A 332 8.99 -11.83 7.90
N ALA A 333 9.40 -10.60 7.58
CA ALA A 333 10.77 -10.30 7.19
C ALA A 333 11.76 -10.83 8.25
N ALA A 334 12.69 -11.69 7.82
CA ALA A 334 13.78 -12.21 8.64
C ALA A 334 15.04 -11.36 8.45
N ALA A 335 15.71 -11.03 9.56
CA ALA A 335 17.03 -10.40 9.57
C ALA A 335 18.06 -11.38 8.99
N VAL A 336 18.78 -10.97 7.95
CA VAL A 336 19.79 -11.82 7.30
C VAL A 336 21.05 -11.83 8.15
N ALA A 337 21.37 -13.00 8.71
CA ALA A 337 22.64 -13.26 9.37
C ALA A 337 23.79 -13.28 8.34
N THR A 338 24.83 -12.51 8.61
CA THR A 338 26.05 -12.40 7.80
C THR A 338 26.93 -13.65 7.95
N LYS A 339 27.14 -14.39 6.86
CA LYS A 339 28.28 -15.32 6.74
C LYS A 339 29.45 -14.56 6.12
N ALA A 340 30.60 -14.62 6.78
CA ALA A 340 31.86 -14.09 6.29
C ALA A 340 32.42 -15.00 5.18
N ASP A 341 32.65 -14.45 3.99
CA ASP A 341 33.43 -15.10 2.94
C ASP A 341 34.93 -14.76 3.05
N PRO A 342 35.85 -15.64 2.61
CA PRO A 342 37.28 -15.45 2.70
C PRO A 342 37.83 -14.53 1.61
N GLU A 343 39.01 -13.94 1.87
CA GLU A 343 39.71 -12.96 1.02
C GLU A 343 39.92 -13.41 -0.44
N PRO A 344 39.82 -12.51 -1.43
CA PRO A 344 40.00 -12.86 -2.84
C PRO A 344 41.47 -12.81 -3.28
N GLU A 345 41.92 -13.90 -3.90
CA GLU A 345 43.16 -13.98 -4.68
C GLU A 345 42.98 -13.35 -6.07
N ALA A 346 44.03 -12.70 -6.59
CA ALA A 346 44.01 -11.90 -7.81
C ALA A 346 43.92 -12.74 -9.10
N VAL A 347 43.03 -12.37 -10.03
CA VAL A 347 42.92 -12.96 -11.38
C VAL A 347 43.38 -11.95 -12.44
N PRO A 348 44.15 -12.33 -13.48
CA PRO A 348 44.68 -11.40 -14.49
C PRO A 348 43.66 -11.04 -15.57
N VAL A 349 43.71 -9.78 -16.02
CA VAL A 349 42.87 -9.19 -17.06
C VAL A 349 43.38 -9.53 -18.46
N THR A 350 42.50 -9.98 -19.37
CA THR A 350 42.75 -10.08 -20.83
C THR A 350 41.98 -8.99 -21.58
N PRO A 351 42.49 -8.47 -22.72
CA PRO A 351 41.90 -7.30 -23.40
C PRO A 351 40.77 -7.67 -24.37
N ALA A 352 39.79 -6.75 -24.50
CA ALA A 352 38.60 -6.87 -25.34
C ALA A 352 38.89 -6.77 -26.87
N PRO A 353 38.08 -7.41 -27.74
CA PRO A 353 38.25 -7.33 -29.18
C PRO A 353 37.58 -6.10 -29.80
N ALA A 354 38.09 -5.71 -30.98
CA ALA A 354 37.77 -4.50 -31.72
C ALA A 354 36.41 -4.52 -32.46
N ARG A 355 35.88 -3.31 -32.68
CA ARG A 355 34.58 -2.98 -33.28
C ARG A 355 34.63 -3.03 -34.83
N PRO A 356 33.61 -3.55 -35.53
CA PRO A 356 33.55 -3.47 -36.99
C PRO A 356 32.93 -2.15 -37.50
N ALA A 357 33.30 -1.79 -38.73
CA ALA A 357 33.05 -0.54 -39.45
C ALA A 357 31.62 -0.43 -40.07
N PRO A 358 31.16 0.79 -40.47
CA PRO A 358 29.76 1.05 -40.80
C PRO A 358 29.39 0.77 -42.27
N ALA A 359 28.16 0.34 -42.51
CA ALA A 359 27.57 0.21 -43.84
C ALA A 359 26.79 1.47 -44.26
N ALA A 360 26.75 1.71 -45.57
CA ALA A 360 26.28 2.91 -46.29
C ALA A 360 24.73 3.05 -46.38
N PRO A 361 24.19 4.21 -46.83
CA PRO A 361 22.82 4.62 -46.55
C PRO A 361 21.81 4.14 -47.60
N VAL A 362 20.56 3.90 -47.17
CA VAL A 362 19.43 3.63 -48.06
C VAL A 362 18.45 4.80 -47.99
N SER A 363 18.11 5.33 -49.17
CA SER A 363 17.14 6.40 -49.42
C SER A 363 15.76 5.80 -49.74
N SER A 364 14.68 6.38 -49.22
CA SER A 364 13.45 6.65 -49.98
C SER A 364 12.41 7.44 -49.16
N ALA A 365 11.69 8.30 -49.86
CA ALA A 365 10.71 9.28 -49.41
C ALA A 365 9.41 8.68 -48.80
N PRO A 366 8.57 9.48 -48.10
CA PRO A 366 7.36 8.98 -47.46
C PRO A 366 6.16 8.98 -48.42
N GLU A 367 5.35 7.92 -48.36
CA GLU A 367 4.02 7.79 -48.96
C GLU A 367 2.98 7.46 -47.86
N PRO A 368 1.68 7.71 -48.10
CA PRO A 368 0.79 8.30 -47.10
C PRO A 368 0.08 7.30 -46.17
N VAL A 369 -0.38 7.86 -45.05
CA VAL A 369 -1.07 7.22 -43.93
C VAL A 369 -2.39 6.57 -44.36
N GLY A 370 -2.56 5.28 -44.06
CA GLY A 370 -3.86 4.60 -44.16
C GLY A 370 -3.84 3.10 -43.82
N ALA A 371 -4.48 2.76 -42.70
CA ALA A 371 -5.05 1.46 -42.33
C ALA A 371 -4.14 0.29 -41.86
N SER A 372 -4.52 -0.25 -40.68
CA SER A 372 -4.13 -1.51 -40.01
C SER A 372 -2.85 -1.55 -39.16
N ARG A 373 -3.00 -1.92 -37.87
CA ARG A 373 -1.89 -2.24 -36.95
C ARG A 373 -1.48 -3.69 -37.18
N ALA A 374 -0.23 -3.91 -37.58
CA ALA A 374 0.42 -5.23 -37.60
C ALA A 374 1.70 -5.17 -36.78
N VAL A 375 1.96 -6.23 -36.00
CA VAL A 375 3.23 -6.47 -35.32
C VAL A 375 3.77 -7.78 -35.89
N ALA A 376 5.03 -7.78 -36.35
CA ALA A 376 5.72 -8.96 -36.89
C ALA A 376 4.98 -9.71 -38.02
N GLY A 377 4.28 -9.01 -38.90
CA GLY A 377 3.73 -9.58 -40.14
C GLY A 377 2.49 -10.48 -39.99
N GLN A 378 1.88 -10.58 -38.80
CA GLN A 378 0.59 -11.27 -38.63
C GLN A 378 -0.56 -10.29 -38.37
N ARG A 379 -1.70 -10.48 -39.07
CA ARG A 379 -2.92 -9.69 -38.93
C ARG A 379 -3.77 -10.27 -37.81
N ILE A 380 -4.03 -9.48 -36.75
CA ILE A 380 -4.67 -10.00 -35.52
C ILE A 380 -6.21 -9.76 -35.49
N PHE A 381 -6.78 -8.81 -36.25
CA PHE A 381 -8.25 -8.62 -36.29
C PHE A 381 -8.79 -8.11 -37.65
N PRO A 382 -10.00 -8.52 -38.08
CA PRO A 382 -10.73 -7.86 -39.16
C PRO A 382 -11.39 -6.55 -38.66
N LEU A 383 -11.56 -5.59 -39.58
CA LEU A 383 -12.28 -4.34 -39.32
C LEU A 383 -13.76 -4.65 -39.06
N ALA A 384 -14.22 -4.41 -37.83
CA ALA A 384 -15.64 -4.32 -37.49
C ALA A 384 -16.00 -2.84 -37.35
N GLU A 385 -17.04 -2.38 -38.07
CA GLU A 385 -17.61 -1.05 -37.86
C GLU A 385 -18.29 -1.01 -36.48
N VAL A 386 -17.82 -0.12 -35.62
CA VAL A 386 -18.42 0.14 -34.31
C VAL A 386 -19.35 1.34 -34.45
N ALA A 387 -20.65 1.12 -34.31
CA ALA A 387 -21.63 2.19 -34.14
C ALA A 387 -21.55 2.78 -32.72
N PRO A 388 -21.78 4.09 -32.54
CA PRO A 388 -21.68 4.74 -31.23
C PRO A 388 -22.73 4.17 -30.25
N LEU A 389 -22.25 3.76 -29.07
CA LEU A 389 -23.09 3.53 -27.89
C LEU A 389 -23.57 4.89 -27.38
N HIS A 390 -24.69 5.36 -27.92
CA HIS A 390 -25.77 6.12 -27.25
C HIS A 390 -26.75 6.64 -28.31
N GLY A 391 -27.86 5.93 -28.45
CA GLY A 391 -28.95 6.28 -29.36
C GLY A 391 -30.15 5.36 -29.15
N GLY A 392 -30.57 5.17 -27.90
CA GLY A 392 -31.83 4.51 -27.58
C GLY A 392 -32.95 5.56 -27.50
N SER A 393 -34.02 5.38 -28.27
CA SER A 393 -35.26 6.15 -28.14
C SER A 393 -35.83 6.07 -26.71
N PRO A 394 -36.49 7.12 -26.20
CA PRO A 394 -37.02 7.14 -24.84
C PRO A 394 -38.07 6.05 -24.64
N ARG A 395 -37.96 5.28 -23.55
CA ARG A 395 -39.00 4.34 -23.11
C ARG A 395 -40.22 5.11 -22.59
N PRO A 396 -41.45 4.59 -22.73
CA PRO A 396 -42.65 5.27 -22.24
C PRO A 396 -42.67 5.34 -20.71
N ALA A 397 -43.03 6.52 -20.17
CA ALA A 397 -43.03 6.85 -18.74
C ALA A 397 -43.88 5.93 -17.82
N ALA A 398 -44.69 5.02 -18.38
CA ALA A 398 -45.52 4.09 -17.62
C ALA A 398 -44.74 2.89 -17.05
N GLU A 399 -43.63 2.47 -17.65
CA GLU A 399 -42.81 1.36 -17.14
C GLU A 399 -41.83 1.78 -16.04
N GLU A 400 -41.44 3.05 -16.02
CA GLU A 400 -40.55 3.62 -14.99
C GLU A 400 -41.25 3.74 -13.63
N ALA A 401 -42.57 4.01 -13.64
CA ALA A 401 -43.38 4.11 -12.43
C ALA A 401 -43.69 2.76 -11.75
N ALA A 402 -43.65 1.65 -12.50
CA ALA A 402 -43.90 0.31 -11.96
C ALA A 402 -42.67 -0.29 -11.26
N THR A 403 -41.48 0.03 -11.73
CA THR A 403 -40.20 -0.44 -11.15
C THR A 403 -39.90 0.21 -9.80
N ALA A 404 -40.47 1.40 -9.53
CA ALA A 404 -40.26 2.12 -8.28
C ALA A 404 -41.04 1.56 -7.06
N ARG A 405 -41.78 0.45 -7.21
CA ARG A 405 -42.70 -0.05 -6.16
C ARG A 405 -42.54 -1.53 -5.79
N ALA A 406 -41.45 -2.17 -6.19
CA ALA A 406 -41.15 -3.56 -5.82
C ALA A 406 -39.64 -3.80 -5.61
N ILE A 407 -39.31 -4.66 -4.65
CA ILE A 407 -37.97 -5.23 -4.47
C ILE A 407 -38.14 -6.76 -4.40
N ALA A 408 -37.33 -7.50 -5.17
CA ALA A 408 -37.36 -8.97 -5.26
C ALA A 408 -38.77 -9.58 -5.53
N GLY A 409 -39.57 -8.93 -6.37
CA GLY A 409 -40.86 -9.46 -6.83
C GLY A 409 -42.04 -9.31 -5.86
N GLN A 410 -41.90 -8.56 -4.76
CA GLN A 410 -43.04 -8.22 -3.89
C GLN A 410 -43.32 -6.71 -3.82
N VAL A 411 -44.62 -6.37 -3.84
CA VAL A 411 -45.16 -4.99 -3.90
C VAL A 411 -45.44 -4.46 -2.49
N ILE A 412 -44.99 -3.23 -2.20
CA ILE A 412 -44.89 -2.70 -0.82
C ILE A 412 -46.07 -1.78 -0.43
N TRP A 413 -47.02 -1.47 -1.33
CA TRP A 413 -48.19 -0.63 -1.01
C TRP A 413 -49.47 -1.04 -1.78
N PRO A 414 -50.60 -1.34 -1.12
CA PRO A 414 -51.87 -1.58 -1.79
C PRO A 414 -52.71 -0.29 -1.85
N GLY A 415 -53.31 0.03 -2.99
CA GLY A 415 -54.39 1.04 -3.00
C GLY A 415 -54.70 1.68 -4.35
N GLN A 416 -55.88 1.35 -4.86
CA GLN A 416 -56.53 1.88 -6.06
C GLN A 416 -57.03 3.32 -5.89
N GLY A 417 -57.25 4.05 -6.99
CA GLY A 417 -58.22 5.16 -7.00
C GLY A 417 -57.90 6.36 -7.91
N THR A 418 -58.28 6.21 -9.19
CA THR A 418 -58.96 7.19 -10.08
C THR A 418 -58.74 8.71 -9.92
N GLY A 419 -58.18 9.31 -10.97
CA GLY A 419 -58.76 10.45 -11.72
C GLY A 419 -59.08 11.76 -10.99
N GLY A 420 -58.30 12.81 -11.28
CA GLY A 420 -58.65 14.20 -10.99
C GLY A 420 -57.82 15.15 -11.84
N ALA A 421 -58.48 16.00 -12.61
CA ALA A 421 -57.91 16.94 -13.58
C ALA A 421 -57.05 18.04 -12.92
N LEU A 422 -56.08 18.55 -13.68
CA LEU A 422 -55.31 19.74 -13.37
C LEU A 422 -56.21 20.98 -13.48
N ASP A 423 -56.30 21.77 -12.40
CA ASP A 423 -56.92 23.10 -12.43
C ASP A 423 -55.82 24.15 -12.74
N PRO A 424 -55.96 24.97 -13.80
CA PRO A 424 -54.96 25.95 -14.19
C PRO A 424 -55.24 27.27 -13.45
N GLY A 425 -54.59 27.47 -12.31
CA GLY A 425 -54.77 28.73 -11.61
C GLY A 425 -54.23 28.74 -10.20
N ASP A 426 -52.93 28.55 -10.03
CA ASP A 426 -52.25 29.32 -9.00
C ASP A 426 -50.76 29.49 -9.30
N SER A 427 -50.30 30.72 -9.13
CA SER A 427 -48.94 31.14 -9.42
C SER A 427 -47.99 30.53 -8.38
N PRO A 428 -46.87 29.88 -8.75
CA PRO A 428 -45.93 29.36 -7.77
C PRO A 428 -45.25 30.54 -7.08
N ARG A 429 -45.71 30.89 -5.87
CA ARG A 429 -44.95 31.73 -4.94
C ARG A 429 -43.75 30.91 -4.45
N PRO A 430 -42.56 31.51 -4.32
CA PRO A 430 -41.37 30.80 -3.88
C PRO A 430 -41.50 30.52 -2.38
N THR A 431 -41.82 29.28 -2.00
CA THR A 431 -41.82 28.87 -0.60
C THR A 431 -40.50 28.21 -0.25
N ALA A 432 -39.75 28.93 0.57
CA ALA A 432 -38.49 28.54 1.15
C ALA A 432 -38.72 27.89 2.52
N SER A 433 -38.90 26.57 2.57
CA SER A 433 -38.61 25.72 3.73
C SER A 433 -38.75 24.25 3.33
N ARG A 434 -37.93 23.38 3.91
CA ARG A 434 -38.11 21.92 3.81
C ARG A 434 -38.83 21.46 5.08
N THR A 435 -39.91 20.71 4.92
CA THR A 435 -40.56 20.00 6.02
C THR A 435 -40.28 18.51 5.90
N ILE A 436 -40.04 17.87 7.04
CA ILE A 436 -40.09 16.41 7.21
C ILE A 436 -41.11 16.17 8.33
N ALA A 437 -42.15 15.36 8.05
CA ALA A 437 -43.19 14.99 9.02
C ALA A 437 -43.93 16.16 9.72
N GLY A 438 -44.13 17.29 9.03
CA GLY A 438 -45.06 18.33 9.50
C GLY A 438 -44.55 19.26 10.61
N GLN A 439 -43.27 19.27 10.95
CA GLN A 439 -42.67 20.32 11.79
C GLN A 439 -41.74 21.24 11.01
N GLU A 440 -41.86 22.55 11.26
CA GLU A 440 -41.12 23.62 10.62
C GLU A 440 -39.86 23.95 11.45
N MET A 441 -38.66 23.74 10.89
CA MET A 441 -37.38 24.07 11.52
C MET A 441 -36.74 25.27 10.80
N LEU A 442 -36.87 26.44 11.43
CA LEU A 442 -36.15 27.72 11.27
C LEU A 442 -36.09 28.36 9.84
N PRO A 443 -36.47 29.65 9.70
CA PRO A 443 -36.40 30.37 8.42
C PRO A 443 -34.97 30.77 8.03
N ARG A 444 -34.74 30.76 6.72
CA ARG A 444 -33.45 30.86 6.00
C ARG A 444 -32.71 32.22 6.09
N GLN A 445 -33.01 33.07 7.07
CA GLN A 445 -32.56 34.47 7.06
C GLN A 445 -31.31 34.81 7.88
N ASP A 446 -30.67 33.88 8.58
CA ASP A 446 -29.43 34.17 9.34
C ASP A 446 -28.24 33.27 9.00
N ILE A 447 -28.01 32.98 7.71
CA ILE A 447 -26.73 32.37 7.28
C ILE A 447 -26.13 33.21 6.16
N THR A 448 -25.52 34.31 6.56
CA THR A 448 -24.45 34.94 5.78
C THR A 448 -23.25 33.98 5.76
N PRO A 449 -22.60 33.72 4.62
CA PRO A 449 -21.33 32.99 4.61
C PRO A 449 -20.35 33.73 5.51
N ALA A 450 -19.64 33.02 6.39
CA ALA A 450 -18.69 33.66 7.30
C ALA A 450 -17.52 34.37 6.58
N PHE A 451 -17.35 34.16 5.27
CA PHE A 451 -16.32 34.82 4.46
C PHE A 451 -16.79 35.04 3.01
N GLU A 452 -16.70 36.28 2.53
CA GLU A 452 -16.72 36.58 1.09
C GLU A 452 -15.41 36.08 0.44
N ALA A 453 -15.48 35.71 -0.85
CA ALA A 453 -14.36 35.21 -1.65
C ALA A 453 -13.30 36.29 -1.99
N GLY A 454 -12.97 37.15 -1.03
CA GLY A 454 -11.94 38.18 -1.10
C GLY A 454 -11.15 38.36 0.20
N ASP A 455 -11.59 37.76 1.32
CA ASP A 455 -11.09 38.11 2.67
C ASP A 455 -10.42 36.92 3.38
N ARG A 456 -9.61 36.14 2.65
CA ARG A 456 -8.70 35.17 3.30
C ARG A 456 -7.60 35.97 4.03
N PRO A 457 -7.48 35.88 5.36
CA PRO A 457 -6.36 36.51 6.05
C PRO A 457 -5.07 35.95 5.47
N ALA A 458 -4.16 36.83 5.03
CA ALA A 458 -2.83 36.44 4.59
C ALA A 458 -2.25 35.47 5.64
N ALA A 459 -1.89 34.25 5.22
CA ALA A 459 -1.41 33.22 6.11
C ALA A 459 -0.35 33.82 7.03
N ARG A 460 -0.62 33.80 8.34
CA ARG A 460 0.26 34.37 9.36
C ARG A 460 1.57 33.58 9.29
N ARG A 461 2.58 34.12 8.59
CA ARG A 461 3.91 33.51 8.41
C ARG A 461 4.50 33.23 9.78
N THR A 462 4.45 31.97 10.17
CA THR A 462 4.94 31.53 11.47
C THR A 462 6.31 30.92 11.24
N GLU A 463 7.34 31.72 11.48
CA GLU A 463 8.72 31.24 11.59
C GLU A 463 8.89 30.55 12.94
N PHE A 464 8.43 29.30 13.06
CA PHE A 464 8.70 28.50 14.26
C PHE A 464 10.15 28.02 14.22
N LEU A 465 11.03 28.65 15.00
CA LEU A 465 12.41 28.22 15.25
C LEU A 465 12.47 27.44 16.57
N SER A 466 13.22 26.33 16.58
CA SER A 466 13.54 25.58 17.80
C SER A 466 15.04 25.72 18.08
N PRO A 467 15.46 26.69 18.93
CA PRO A 467 16.86 27.00 19.13
C PRO A 467 17.68 25.78 19.59
N GLY A 468 18.86 25.60 19.01
CA GLY A 468 19.83 24.59 19.45
C GLY A 468 19.64 23.17 18.90
N ARG A 469 18.61 22.89 18.08
CA ARG A 469 18.40 21.55 17.48
C ARG A 469 19.58 21.04 16.64
N PHE A 470 20.33 21.96 16.06
CA PHE A 470 21.50 21.64 15.25
C PHE A 470 22.81 22.06 15.91
N ALA A 471 22.78 22.43 17.20
CA ALA A 471 23.98 22.83 17.94
C ALA A 471 25.08 21.76 17.82
N GLY A 472 26.25 22.20 17.36
CA GLY A 472 27.41 21.35 17.18
C GLY A 472 27.30 20.36 16.03
N LYS A 473 26.31 20.45 15.13
CA LYS A 473 26.19 19.61 13.92
C LYS A 473 26.68 20.35 12.67
N VAL A 474 27.34 19.61 11.79
CA VAL A 474 27.78 20.06 10.46
C VAL A 474 26.76 19.57 9.42
N VAL A 475 26.06 20.52 8.79
CA VAL A 475 24.97 20.26 7.86
C VAL A 475 25.35 20.77 6.47
N VAL A 476 25.42 19.85 5.51
CA VAL A 476 25.62 20.18 4.09
C VAL A 476 24.26 20.42 3.45
N VAL A 477 24.04 21.61 2.88
CA VAL A 477 22.82 21.96 2.15
C VAL A 477 23.17 22.27 0.70
N THR A 478 22.59 21.50 -0.23
CA THR A 478 22.83 21.67 -1.66
C THR A 478 21.75 22.53 -2.33
N GLY A 479 22.12 23.28 -3.37
CA GLY A 479 21.20 24.25 -4.00
C GLY A 479 20.84 25.39 -3.05
N ALA A 480 21.82 25.82 -2.25
CA ALA A 480 21.62 26.73 -1.12
C ALA A 480 21.59 28.22 -1.49
N ALA A 481 21.78 28.59 -2.75
CA ALA A 481 21.81 30.00 -3.16
C ALA A 481 20.41 30.66 -3.27
N GLN A 482 19.33 29.87 -3.43
CA GLN A 482 17.96 30.40 -3.50
C GLN A 482 16.88 29.36 -3.09
N GLY A 483 15.64 29.83 -2.92
CA GLY A 483 14.48 28.94 -2.73
C GLY A 483 14.53 28.11 -1.45
N ILE A 484 14.10 26.84 -1.54
CA ILE A 484 14.00 25.92 -0.40
C ILE A 484 15.37 25.72 0.25
N GLY A 485 16.42 25.44 -0.53
CA GLY A 485 17.77 25.24 0.00
C GLY A 485 18.30 26.43 0.80
N ALA A 486 18.15 27.65 0.27
CA ALA A 486 18.53 28.86 1.01
C ALA A 486 17.71 29.08 2.28
N ARG A 487 16.43 28.67 2.29
CA ARG A 487 15.59 28.78 3.48
C ARG A 487 15.94 27.73 4.54
N VAL A 488 16.25 26.51 4.11
CA VAL A 488 16.79 25.45 4.99
C VAL A 488 18.10 25.91 5.62
N ALA A 489 19.06 26.44 4.83
CA ALA A 489 20.33 26.94 5.35
C ALA A 489 20.15 28.01 6.43
N ARG A 490 19.30 29.02 6.19
CA ARG A 490 18.94 30.05 7.18
C ARG A 490 18.36 29.46 8.46
N ARG A 491 17.44 28.50 8.31
CA ARG A 491 16.79 27.85 9.45
C ARG A 491 17.77 27.02 10.27
N ILE A 492 18.59 26.18 9.63
CA ILE A 492 19.59 25.35 10.32
C ILE A 492 20.60 26.23 11.08
N SER A 493 21.06 27.32 10.46
CA SER A 493 21.95 28.29 11.11
C SER A 493 21.30 28.95 12.33
N ALA A 494 20.04 29.39 12.20
CA ALA A 494 19.29 29.98 13.32
C ALA A 494 19.03 28.98 14.45
N GLU A 495 19.02 27.68 14.15
CA GLU A 495 18.88 26.59 15.12
C GLU A 495 20.24 26.04 15.62
N GLY A 496 21.35 26.73 15.32
CA GLY A 496 22.68 26.50 15.89
C GLY A 496 23.62 25.59 15.09
N GLY A 497 23.24 25.21 13.87
CA GLY A 497 24.06 24.36 13.00
C GLY A 497 25.19 25.09 12.29
N THR A 498 26.32 24.39 12.11
CA THR A 498 27.36 24.77 11.16
C THR A 498 26.91 24.37 9.76
N VAL A 499 26.85 25.31 8.82
CA VAL A 499 26.23 25.08 7.49
C VAL A 499 27.28 25.11 6.38
N VAL A 500 27.38 24.03 5.62
CA VAL A 500 28.10 24.02 4.34
C VAL A 500 27.09 24.26 3.22
N LEU A 501 27.22 25.40 2.54
CA LEU A 501 26.27 25.83 1.50
C LEU A 501 26.87 25.54 0.13
N ALA A 502 26.31 24.56 -0.59
CA ALA A 502 26.77 24.20 -1.92
C ALA A 502 25.81 24.71 -3.00
N ASP A 503 26.35 25.42 -3.99
CA ASP A 503 25.62 25.82 -5.20
C ASP A 503 26.61 26.06 -6.35
N ARG A 504 26.12 26.05 -7.59
CA ARG A 504 26.94 26.41 -8.76
C ARG A 504 27.05 27.92 -8.97
N ALA A 505 26.17 28.69 -8.33
CA ALA A 505 26.12 30.15 -8.47
C ALA A 505 26.77 30.85 -7.28
N ASP A 506 27.54 31.90 -7.57
CA ASP A 506 28.26 32.71 -6.58
C ASP A 506 27.35 33.37 -5.52
N LEU A 507 26.04 33.45 -5.80
CA LEU A 507 25.04 33.94 -4.84
C LEU A 507 25.06 33.17 -3.51
N VAL A 508 25.58 31.93 -3.50
CA VAL A 508 25.70 31.15 -2.27
C VAL A 508 26.60 31.81 -1.22
N THR A 509 27.61 32.57 -1.65
CA THR A 509 28.49 33.34 -0.75
C THR A 509 27.71 34.44 -0.05
N ALA A 510 26.86 35.17 -0.78
CA ALA A 510 26.01 36.19 -0.18
C ALA A 510 25.00 35.58 0.82
N VAL A 511 24.47 34.39 0.54
CA VAL A 511 23.62 33.68 1.52
C VAL A 511 24.42 33.31 2.76
N ALA A 512 25.66 32.83 2.61
CA ALA A 512 26.52 32.50 3.75
C ALA A 512 26.83 33.74 4.61
N ASP A 513 27.13 34.88 3.99
CA ASP A 513 27.42 36.14 4.69
C ASP A 513 26.22 36.67 5.51
N GLU A 514 24.99 36.29 5.17
CA GLU A 514 23.77 36.65 5.91
C GLU A 514 23.54 35.77 7.16
N LEU A 515 24.21 34.63 7.29
CA LEU A 515 23.94 33.66 8.35
C LEU A 515 24.71 33.99 9.63
N SER A 516 24.02 33.89 10.76
CA SER A 516 24.64 33.97 12.08
C SER A 516 25.16 32.58 12.50
N GLY A 517 26.45 32.31 12.31
CA GLY A 517 27.07 31.05 12.71
C GLY A 517 28.28 30.69 11.87
N GLU A 518 28.80 29.48 12.06
CA GLU A 518 29.87 28.98 11.20
C GLU A 518 29.30 28.50 9.86
N THR A 519 29.81 29.08 8.77
CA THR A 519 29.40 28.71 7.41
C THR A 519 30.57 28.45 6.49
N LEU A 520 30.36 27.61 5.50
CA LEU A 520 31.29 27.37 4.39
C LEU A 520 30.54 27.39 3.05
N PRO A 521 30.61 28.47 2.27
CA PRO A 521 30.12 28.46 0.90
C PRO A 521 31.07 27.62 0.02
N VAL A 522 30.51 26.72 -0.79
CA VAL A 522 31.25 25.89 -1.74
C VAL A 522 30.64 26.05 -3.12
N LEU A 523 31.41 26.63 -4.04
CA LEU A 523 31.02 26.80 -5.43
C LEU A 523 31.29 25.50 -6.20
N ALA A 524 30.25 24.74 -6.50
CA ALA A 524 30.38 23.43 -7.16
C ALA A 524 29.15 23.08 -8.00
N ASP A 525 29.38 22.46 -9.15
CA ASP A 525 28.31 21.91 -9.99
C ASP A 525 27.99 20.45 -9.60
N LEU A 526 26.87 20.26 -8.90
CA LEU A 526 26.47 18.95 -8.42
C LEU A 526 25.88 18.06 -9.51
N GLU A 527 25.65 18.59 -10.72
CA GLU A 527 25.29 17.78 -11.89
C GLU A 527 26.47 16.87 -12.32
N THR A 528 27.67 17.08 -11.75
CA THR A 528 28.89 16.31 -11.99
C THR A 528 29.33 15.50 -10.77
N TRP A 529 29.97 14.35 -11.03
CA TRP A 529 30.61 13.53 -9.98
C TRP A 529 31.66 14.33 -9.19
N ALA A 530 32.53 15.06 -9.90
CA ALA A 530 33.61 15.83 -9.30
C ALA A 530 33.09 16.95 -8.38
N GLY A 531 32.01 17.64 -8.79
CA GLY A 531 31.41 18.68 -7.96
C GLY A 531 30.82 18.12 -6.66
N ALA A 532 30.14 16.98 -6.71
CA ALA A 532 29.63 16.31 -5.50
C ALA A 532 30.75 15.86 -4.55
N GLN A 533 31.85 15.32 -5.09
CA GLN A 533 33.04 14.96 -4.32
C GLN A 533 33.69 16.18 -3.66
N ALA A 534 33.86 17.27 -4.41
CA ALA A 534 34.48 18.50 -3.91
C ALA A 534 33.71 19.10 -2.72
N VAL A 535 32.37 19.04 -2.73
CA VAL A 535 31.56 19.51 -1.59
C VAL A 535 31.79 18.66 -0.34
N ALA A 536 31.76 17.33 -0.48
CA ALA A 536 32.01 16.44 0.65
C ALA A 536 33.44 16.62 1.20
N GLU A 537 34.43 16.69 0.31
CA GLU A 537 35.84 16.90 0.66
C GLU A 537 36.05 18.26 1.37
N ALA A 538 35.43 19.33 0.89
CA ALA A 538 35.51 20.65 1.53
C ALA A 538 34.93 20.61 2.96
N ALA A 539 33.78 19.96 3.16
CA ALA A 539 33.17 19.81 4.48
C ALA A 539 34.06 18.98 5.43
N LEU A 540 34.57 17.84 4.95
CA LEU A 540 35.45 16.96 5.73
C LEU A 540 36.81 17.62 6.03
N THR A 541 37.39 18.35 5.09
CA THR A 541 38.65 19.06 5.30
C THR A 541 38.49 20.17 6.33
N ARG A 542 37.39 20.93 6.27
CA ARG A 542 37.19 22.08 7.16
C ARG A 542 36.70 21.70 8.55
N TYR A 543 35.87 20.67 8.67
CA TYR A 543 35.16 20.34 9.91
C TYR A 543 35.37 18.89 10.39
N GLY A 544 36.04 18.05 9.61
CA GLY A 544 36.34 16.65 9.95
C GLY A 544 35.16 15.70 9.84
N ARG A 545 33.94 16.18 9.54
CA ARG A 545 32.71 15.38 9.58
C ARG A 545 31.57 15.99 8.78
N ILE A 546 30.59 15.15 8.44
CA ILE A 546 29.27 15.55 7.92
C ILE A 546 28.21 14.84 8.77
N ASP A 547 27.40 15.59 9.51
CA ASP A 547 26.32 15.02 10.34
C ASP A 547 25.03 14.87 9.57
N VAL A 548 24.71 15.87 8.72
CA VAL A 548 23.50 15.88 7.91
C VAL A 548 23.83 16.29 6.48
N LEU A 549 23.29 15.57 5.50
CA LEU A 549 23.28 15.95 4.09
C LEU A 549 21.85 16.25 3.64
N VAL A 550 21.59 17.47 3.18
CA VAL A 550 20.32 17.88 2.57
C VAL A 550 20.50 18.01 1.05
N ASN A 551 19.96 17.04 0.31
CA ASN A 551 19.98 17.01 -1.15
C ASN A 551 18.77 17.76 -1.72
N ASN A 552 18.95 19.03 -2.08
CA ASN A 552 17.89 19.91 -2.57
C ASN A 552 18.05 20.34 -4.04
N VAL A 553 19.23 20.16 -4.66
CA VAL A 553 19.41 20.48 -6.09
C VAL A 553 18.42 19.68 -6.95
N GLY A 554 17.73 20.39 -7.85
CA GLY A 554 16.77 19.81 -8.78
C GLY A 554 15.74 20.82 -9.28
N GLY A 555 14.63 20.28 -9.76
CA GLY A 555 13.45 21.03 -10.20
C GLY A 555 13.29 21.00 -11.71
N ALA A 556 12.04 20.88 -12.17
CA ALA A 556 11.73 20.84 -13.60
C ALA A 556 12.33 22.05 -14.33
N ILE A 557 12.95 21.76 -15.46
CA ILE A 557 13.56 22.71 -16.38
C ILE A 557 12.52 23.12 -17.45
N TRP A 558 11.77 22.16 -18.00
CA TRP A 558 10.75 22.39 -19.02
C TRP A 558 9.36 21.91 -18.60
N PHE A 559 8.33 22.55 -19.19
CA PHE A 559 6.92 22.24 -18.98
C PHE A 559 6.18 22.08 -20.32
N LYS A 560 6.02 20.84 -20.78
CA LYS A 560 5.35 20.50 -22.06
C LYS A 560 4.91 19.02 -22.11
N PRO A 561 4.01 18.61 -23.01
CA PRO A 561 3.69 17.20 -23.22
C PRO A 561 4.92 16.34 -23.46
N PHE A 562 4.90 15.09 -23.01
CA PHE A 562 6.10 14.23 -23.05
C PHE A 562 6.63 14.00 -24.46
N THR A 563 5.75 13.93 -25.45
CA THR A 563 6.10 13.78 -26.88
C THR A 563 6.90 14.96 -27.44
N GLU A 564 6.90 16.11 -26.76
CA GLU A 564 7.61 17.31 -27.18
C GLU A 564 9.05 17.38 -26.60
N PHE A 565 9.42 16.51 -25.68
CA PHE A 565 10.78 16.48 -25.12
C PHE A 565 11.76 15.89 -26.12
N THR A 566 12.89 16.58 -26.32
CA THR A 566 14.02 16.02 -27.06
C THR A 566 14.83 15.08 -26.16
N PRO A 567 15.58 14.12 -26.72
CA PRO A 567 16.46 13.25 -25.91
C PRO A 567 17.40 14.04 -24.98
N ALA A 568 18.01 15.11 -25.49
CA ALA A 568 18.90 15.97 -24.69
C ALA A 568 18.19 16.67 -23.53
N GLN A 569 16.91 17.03 -23.69
CA GLN A 569 16.12 17.63 -22.61
C GLN A 569 15.74 16.59 -21.55
N ILE A 570 15.43 15.35 -21.96
CA ILE A 570 15.20 14.24 -21.03
C ILE A 570 16.46 13.99 -20.19
N ASP A 571 17.62 13.88 -20.84
CA ASP A 571 18.90 13.66 -20.16
C ASP A 571 19.22 14.79 -19.18
N ALA A 572 18.99 16.05 -19.57
CA ALA A 572 19.20 17.21 -18.71
C ALA A 572 18.28 17.21 -17.47
N GLU A 573 17.00 16.85 -17.63
CA GLU A 573 16.06 16.73 -16.50
C GLU A 573 16.50 15.64 -15.51
N ILE A 574 16.89 14.46 -16.02
CA ILE A 574 17.40 13.36 -15.19
C ILE A 574 18.72 13.75 -14.51
N ARG A 575 19.65 14.38 -15.24
CA ARG A 575 20.93 14.83 -14.70
C ARG A 575 20.74 15.77 -13.53
N ARG A 576 19.94 16.82 -13.72
CA ARG A 576 19.71 17.84 -12.71
C ARG A 576 18.95 17.32 -11.49
N SER A 577 17.92 16.50 -11.71
CA SER A 577 16.95 16.18 -10.67
C SER A 577 17.12 14.82 -10.01
N LEU A 578 17.92 13.90 -10.57
CA LEU A 578 18.22 12.59 -9.99
C LEU A 578 19.72 12.42 -9.69
N MET A 579 20.58 12.67 -10.69
CA MET A 579 22.00 12.34 -10.57
C MET A 579 22.72 13.16 -9.51
N THR A 580 22.32 14.41 -9.32
CA THR A 580 22.80 15.29 -8.24
C THR A 580 22.65 14.63 -6.87
N THR A 581 21.49 14.01 -6.60
CA THR A 581 21.23 13.30 -5.33
C THR A 581 22.06 12.02 -5.22
N LEU A 582 22.14 11.21 -6.28
CA LEU A 582 22.97 10.00 -6.31
C LEU A 582 24.44 10.31 -6.00
N TYR A 583 25.01 11.31 -6.69
CA TYR A 583 26.41 11.67 -6.52
C TYR A 583 26.69 12.25 -5.13
N SER A 584 25.82 13.13 -4.62
CA SER A 584 25.98 13.70 -3.28
C SER A 584 25.85 12.65 -2.17
N CYS A 585 24.87 11.74 -2.26
CA CYS A 585 24.78 10.60 -1.35
C CYS A 585 26.07 9.77 -1.40
N ARG A 586 26.51 9.38 -2.60
CA ARG A 586 27.71 8.55 -2.77
C ARG A 586 28.98 9.22 -2.26
N ALA A 587 29.05 10.55 -2.28
CA ALA A 587 30.18 11.32 -1.78
C ALA A 587 30.21 11.42 -0.24
N ALA A 588 29.08 11.69 0.42
CA ALA A 588 29.04 11.88 1.87
C ALA A 588 29.01 10.56 2.67
N LEU A 589 28.32 9.54 2.13
CA LEU A 589 27.95 8.32 2.84
C LEU A 589 29.13 7.53 3.44
N PRO A 590 30.29 7.37 2.77
CA PRO A 590 31.43 6.66 3.35
C PRO A 590 31.91 7.26 4.67
N SER A 591 31.96 8.60 4.75
CA SER A 591 32.40 9.30 5.96
C SER A 591 31.40 9.16 7.12
N MET A 592 30.10 9.13 6.80
CA MET A 592 29.04 8.94 7.79
C MET A 592 29.05 7.51 8.33
N ALA A 593 29.11 6.52 7.43
CA ALA A 593 29.09 5.11 7.77
C ALA A 593 30.32 4.69 8.59
N ALA A 594 31.51 5.20 8.23
CA ALA A 594 32.73 4.96 9.01
C ALA A 594 32.64 5.48 10.46
N ARG A 595 31.80 6.49 10.69
CA ARG A 595 31.55 7.06 12.02
C ARG A 595 30.37 6.42 12.75
N GLY A 596 29.55 5.62 12.06
CA GLY A 596 28.35 5.00 12.62
C GLY A 596 27.20 5.98 12.88
N HIS A 597 27.21 7.17 12.25
CA HIS A 597 26.19 8.19 12.48
C HIS A 597 26.09 9.18 11.32
N GLY A 598 24.87 9.39 10.82
CA GLY A 598 24.56 10.46 9.86
C GLY A 598 23.08 10.48 9.45
N VAL A 599 22.65 11.62 8.90
CA VAL A 599 21.30 11.79 8.36
C VAL A 599 21.39 12.30 6.92
N ILE A 600 20.65 11.67 6.01
CA ILE A 600 20.48 12.13 4.64
C ILE A 600 19.01 12.50 4.44
N VAL A 601 18.74 13.75 4.09
CA VAL A 601 17.42 14.25 3.74
C VAL A 601 17.40 14.57 2.25
N ASN A 602 16.72 13.75 1.47
CA ASN A 602 16.52 13.97 0.05
C ASN A 602 15.27 14.82 -0.19
N VAL A 603 15.38 15.84 -1.04
CA VAL A 603 14.22 16.63 -1.47
C VAL A 603 13.71 16.07 -2.80
N SER A 604 12.69 15.23 -2.69
CA SER A 604 11.93 14.68 -3.80
C SER A 604 10.91 15.71 -4.34
N SER A 605 9.69 15.30 -4.68
CA SER A 605 8.56 16.16 -4.99
C SER A 605 7.26 15.35 -4.95
N ALA A 606 6.14 15.99 -4.61
CA ALA A 606 4.82 15.38 -4.82
C ALA A 606 4.57 15.09 -6.31
N ALA A 607 5.20 15.85 -7.22
CA ALA A 607 5.05 15.74 -8.67
C ALA A 607 5.58 14.44 -9.32
N THR A 608 5.65 13.31 -8.61
CA THR A 608 5.90 11.99 -9.19
C THR A 608 4.80 11.54 -10.15
N ARG A 609 3.62 12.19 -10.10
CA ARG A 609 2.49 12.02 -11.03
C ARG A 609 2.11 13.35 -11.73
N GLY A 610 3.11 14.21 -11.98
CA GLY A 610 2.90 15.53 -12.58
C GLY A 610 2.76 15.54 -14.10
N ILE A 611 1.79 16.29 -14.63
CA ILE A 611 1.64 16.52 -16.07
C ILE A 611 2.68 17.52 -16.59
N HIS A 612 2.98 17.42 -17.88
CA HIS A 612 3.89 18.30 -18.61
C HIS A 612 5.34 18.35 -18.12
N ARG A 613 5.76 17.44 -17.23
CA ARG A 613 7.14 17.38 -16.70
C ARG A 613 7.59 15.95 -16.40
N ILE A 614 7.19 15.00 -17.27
CA ILE A 614 7.37 13.56 -17.03
C ILE A 614 8.82 13.15 -16.72
N PRO A 615 9.87 13.63 -17.41
CA PRO A 615 11.25 13.30 -17.05
C PRO A 615 11.62 13.73 -15.63
N TYR A 616 11.14 14.89 -15.20
CA TYR A 616 11.29 15.36 -13.82
C TYR A 616 10.52 14.47 -12.83
N SER A 617 9.29 14.08 -13.17
CA SER A 617 8.49 13.14 -12.36
C SER A 617 9.19 11.80 -12.17
N ALA A 618 9.78 11.25 -13.24
CA ALA A 618 10.58 10.03 -13.19
C ALA A 618 11.84 10.21 -12.32
N ALA A 619 12.55 11.34 -12.45
CA ALA A 619 13.70 11.66 -11.60
C ALA A 619 13.32 11.69 -10.11
N LYS A 620 12.19 12.31 -9.75
CA LYS A 620 11.72 12.39 -8.36
C LYS A 620 11.19 11.06 -7.83
N GLY A 621 10.58 10.22 -8.68
CA GLY A 621 10.32 8.81 -8.36
C GLY A 621 11.61 8.04 -8.05
N GLY A 622 12.67 8.28 -8.82
CA GLY A 622 14.01 7.72 -8.55
C GLY A 622 14.58 8.15 -7.19
N ILE A 623 14.38 9.41 -6.79
CA ILE A 623 14.77 9.87 -5.44
C ILE A 623 14.03 9.10 -4.34
N ASN A 624 12.72 8.82 -4.53
CA ASN A 624 11.95 8.03 -3.56
C ASN A 624 12.55 6.62 -3.43
N ALA A 625 12.88 5.98 -4.56
CA ALA A 625 13.52 4.66 -4.57
C ALA A 625 14.89 4.68 -3.87
N ILE A 626 15.78 5.63 -4.23
CA ILE A 626 17.10 5.76 -3.60
C ILE A 626 16.99 5.99 -2.09
N THR A 627 15.99 6.76 -1.65
CA THR A 627 15.74 7.00 -0.23
C THR A 627 15.42 5.70 0.50
N ALA A 628 14.51 4.89 -0.04
CA ALA A 628 14.16 3.59 0.55
C ALA A 628 15.34 2.62 0.53
N SER A 629 16.06 2.52 -0.60
CA SER A 629 17.19 1.61 -0.75
C SER A 629 18.36 1.96 0.16
N LEU A 630 18.77 3.23 0.23
CA LEU A 630 19.86 3.64 1.12
C LEU A 630 19.48 3.50 2.60
N ALA A 631 18.21 3.75 2.95
CA ALA A 631 17.73 3.51 4.31
C ALA A 631 17.83 2.03 4.69
N LEU A 632 17.42 1.13 3.80
CA LEU A 632 17.49 -0.31 4.00
C LEU A 632 18.95 -0.78 4.13
N GLU A 633 19.84 -0.29 3.27
CA GLU A 633 21.23 -0.74 3.20
C GLU A 633 22.12 -0.18 4.33
N TYR A 634 21.86 1.04 4.81
CA TYR A 634 22.76 1.74 5.74
C TYR A 634 22.18 2.00 7.13
N ALA A 635 21.00 1.46 7.47
CA ALA A 635 20.43 1.57 8.82
C ALA A 635 21.36 0.97 9.89
N ASP A 636 21.95 -0.20 9.64
CA ASP A 636 22.87 -0.87 10.57
C ASP A 636 24.20 -0.10 10.76
N ALA A 637 24.54 0.75 9.79
CA ALA A 637 25.67 1.68 9.89
C ALA A 637 25.30 3.00 10.63
N GLY A 638 24.13 3.05 11.27
CA GLY A 638 23.64 4.22 12.00
C GLY A 638 23.24 5.39 11.12
N ILE A 639 22.95 5.14 9.83
CA ILE A 639 22.59 6.19 8.87
C ILE A 639 21.08 6.21 8.66
N ARG A 640 20.50 7.38 8.89
CA ARG A 640 19.09 7.63 8.64
C ARG A 640 18.90 8.29 7.28
N VAL A 641 18.09 7.70 6.42
CA VAL A 641 17.82 8.27 5.09
C VAL A 641 16.33 8.48 4.93
N VAL A 642 15.94 9.71 4.64
CA VAL A 642 14.55 10.16 4.54
C VAL A 642 14.41 11.11 3.36
N ALA A 643 13.17 11.33 2.93
CA ALA A 643 12.87 12.34 1.94
C ALA A 643 11.70 13.22 2.34
N THR A 644 11.70 14.44 1.82
CA THR A 644 10.49 15.26 1.72
C THR A 644 10.02 15.27 0.27
N ALA A 645 8.72 15.37 0.05
CA ALA A 645 8.11 15.53 -1.26
C ALA A 645 7.35 16.87 -1.32
N PRO A 646 8.03 17.99 -1.61
CA PRO A 646 7.39 19.30 -1.77
C PRO A 646 6.37 19.32 -2.90
N GLY A 647 5.24 19.98 -2.64
CA GLY A 647 4.25 20.39 -3.65
C GLY A 647 4.55 21.75 -4.25
N GLY A 648 3.54 22.36 -4.89
CA GLY A 648 3.60 23.75 -5.34
C GLY A 648 4.06 24.66 -4.20
N THR A 649 5.13 25.42 -4.43
CA THR A 649 5.75 26.27 -3.40
C THR A 649 5.87 27.70 -3.88
N GLU A 650 5.31 28.62 -3.11
CA GLU A 650 5.47 30.06 -3.29
C GLU A 650 6.91 30.45 -2.98
N ALA A 651 7.59 31.01 -3.98
CA ALA A 651 8.94 31.53 -3.86
C ALA A 651 9.09 32.81 -4.67
N PRO A 652 10.02 33.71 -4.28
CA PRO A 652 10.36 34.86 -5.10
C PRO A 652 10.79 34.44 -6.52
N PRO A 653 10.69 35.35 -7.51
CA PRO A 653 11.22 35.11 -8.84
C PRO A 653 12.67 34.60 -8.78
N ARG A 654 12.97 33.57 -9.57
CA ARG A 654 14.29 32.95 -9.54
C ARG A 654 15.36 33.92 -10.03
N ARG A 655 16.43 34.04 -9.26
CA ARG A 655 17.65 34.77 -9.65
C ARG A 655 18.59 33.87 -10.45
N ILE A 656 18.55 32.57 -10.21
CA ILE A 656 19.36 31.55 -10.90
C ILE A 656 18.43 30.69 -11.75
N SER A 657 18.67 30.67 -13.06
CA SER A 657 17.90 29.85 -14.01
C SER A 657 18.14 28.35 -13.80
N ARG A 658 17.11 27.56 -14.06
CA ARG A 658 17.20 26.08 -14.11
C ARG A 658 17.64 25.55 -15.47
N GLY A 659 17.77 26.42 -16.47
CA GLY A 659 17.84 26.07 -17.88
C GLY A 659 16.48 26.25 -18.56
N GLY A 660 16.42 25.98 -19.87
CA GLY A 660 15.21 26.05 -20.69
C GLY A 660 14.96 27.39 -21.39
N SER A 661 14.06 27.37 -22.37
CA SER A 661 13.58 28.57 -23.07
C SER A 661 12.60 29.35 -22.20
N ALA A 662 12.49 30.66 -22.43
CA ALA A 662 11.37 31.42 -21.87
C ALA A 662 10.05 30.86 -22.43
N LEU A 663 8.95 31.08 -21.70
CA LEU A 663 7.60 30.72 -22.17
C LEU A 663 7.15 31.73 -23.24
N GLU A 664 7.71 31.62 -24.44
CA GLU A 664 7.59 32.61 -25.51
C GLU A 664 6.26 32.47 -26.25
N THR A 665 5.80 31.24 -26.44
CA THR A 665 4.55 30.94 -27.15
C THR A 665 3.34 30.84 -26.21
N GLU A 666 2.15 31.06 -26.77
CA GLU A 666 0.90 30.88 -26.01
C GLU A 666 0.69 29.42 -25.59
N GLN A 667 1.16 28.49 -26.41
CA GLN A 667 1.10 27.07 -26.12
C GLN A 667 1.98 26.69 -24.92
N GLU A 668 3.21 27.20 -24.84
CA GLU A 668 4.09 26.98 -23.69
C GLU A 668 3.51 27.58 -22.41
N ARG A 669 2.90 28.77 -22.50
CA ARG A 669 2.17 29.38 -21.37
C ARG A 669 0.99 28.52 -20.94
N ALA A 670 0.23 27.95 -21.87
CA ALA A 670 -0.89 27.07 -21.56
C ALA A 670 -0.42 25.76 -20.88
N TRP A 671 0.66 25.14 -21.36
CA TRP A 671 1.24 23.94 -20.71
C TRP A 671 1.75 24.25 -19.31
N PHE A 672 2.36 25.41 -19.13
CA PHE A 672 2.78 25.90 -17.82
C PHE A 672 1.56 26.18 -16.93
N GLN A 673 0.50 26.83 -17.41
CA GLN A 673 -0.69 27.05 -16.58
C GLN A 673 -1.35 25.72 -16.17
N ALA A 674 -1.45 24.75 -17.06
CA ALA A 674 -2.07 23.45 -16.77
C ALA A 674 -1.40 22.68 -15.62
N HIS A 675 -0.07 22.74 -15.47
CA HIS A 675 0.59 22.08 -14.33
C HIS A 675 0.33 22.83 -13.01
N ILE A 676 0.16 24.17 -13.05
CA ILE A 676 -0.24 24.96 -11.88
C ILE A 676 -1.65 24.55 -11.48
N ASP A 677 -2.55 24.49 -12.44
CA ASP A 677 -3.95 24.11 -12.23
C ASP A 677 -4.04 22.71 -11.64
N GLN A 678 -3.31 21.71 -12.18
CA GLN A 678 -3.21 20.38 -11.58
C GLN A 678 -2.76 20.49 -10.11
N THR A 679 -1.66 21.19 -9.85
CA THR A 679 -1.06 21.27 -8.51
C THR A 679 -2.02 21.91 -7.50
N VAL A 680 -2.75 22.96 -7.89
CA VAL A 680 -3.75 23.60 -7.03
C VAL A 680 -4.98 22.70 -6.86
N GLN A 681 -5.41 22.01 -7.91
CA GLN A 681 -6.57 21.11 -7.88
C GLN A 681 -6.32 19.84 -7.08
N SER A 682 -5.13 19.24 -7.13
CA SER A 682 -4.77 18.04 -6.37
C SER A 682 -4.50 18.36 -4.90
N SER A 683 -3.94 19.55 -4.60
CA SER A 683 -3.77 20.01 -3.23
C SER A 683 -5.11 20.11 -2.51
N LEU A 684 -5.26 19.46 -1.36
CA LEU A 684 -6.45 19.57 -0.53
C LEU A 684 -6.60 20.97 0.06
N MET A 685 -5.48 21.67 0.27
CA MET A 685 -5.44 23.05 0.75
C MET A 685 -5.67 24.11 -0.35
N LYS A 686 -5.73 23.71 -1.63
CA LYS A 686 -6.01 24.59 -2.78
C LYS A 686 -5.11 25.84 -2.83
N ARG A 687 -3.85 25.70 -2.41
CA ARG A 687 -2.83 26.76 -2.44
C ARG A 687 -1.44 26.15 -2.53
N TYR A 688 -0.47 26.99 -2.87
CA TYR A 688 0.93 26.62 -2.75
C TYR A 688 1.37 26.74 -1.28
N GLY A 689 2.35 25.93 -0.91
CA GLY A 689 3.04 26.02 0.37
C GLY A 689 4.07 27.16 0.36
N THR A 690 4.49 27.61 1.53
CA THR A 690 5.55 28.60 1.71
C THR A 690 6.91 27.95 1.81
N LEU A 691 7.98 28.70 1.56
CA LEU A 691 9.36 28.24 1.80
C LEU A 691 9.59 27.80 3.26
N ASP A 692 8.89 28.42 4.22
CA ASP A 692 8.96 28.07 5.63
C ASP A 692 8.35 26.71 5.94
N GLU A 693 7.18 26.42 5.35
CA GLU A 693 6.53 25.10 5.47
C GLU A 693 7.44 23.99 4.92
N GLN A 694 8.12 24.24 3.79
CA GLN A 694 9.08 23.28 3.21
C GLN A 694 10.32 23.11 4.09
N ALA A 695 10.93 24.23 4.51
CA ALA A 695 12.14 24.20 5.32
C ALA A 695 11.90 23.60 6.71
N ALA A 696 10.70 23.77 7.28
CA ALA A 696 10.31 23.19 8.56
C ALA A 696 10.34 21.67 8.55
N ALA A 697 9.71 21.05 7.55
CA ALA A 697 9.67 19.61 7.41
C ALA A 697 11.08 19.02 7.17
N ILE A 698 11.88 19.68 6.33
CA ILE A 698 13.27 19.26 6.07
C ILE A 698 14.12 19.34 7.36
N ALA A 699 14.03 20.46 8.09
CA ALA A 699 14.76 20.63 9.35
C ALA A 699 14.29 19.65 10.44
N PHE A 700 12.99 19.35 10.53
CA PHE A 700 12.49 18.33 11.44
C PHE A 700 13.06 16.95 11.11
N LEU A 701 12.97 16.52 9.84
CA LEU A 701 13.50 15.23 9.42
C LEU A 701 15.03 15.13 9.57
N ALA A 702 15.75 16.25 9.46
CA ALA A 702 17.18 16.33 9.69
C ALA A 702 17.59 16.25 11.18
N SER A 703 16.66 16.51 12.12
CA SER A 703 16.97 16.61 13.56
C SER A 703 16.82 15.26 14.28
N ASP A 704 17.22 15.22 15.55
CA ASP A 704 17.09 14.01 16.39
C ASP A 704 15.64 13.76 16.85
N GLU A 705 14.76 14.76 16.68
CA GLU A 705 13.31 14.60 16.93
C GLU A 705 12.69 13.58 15.96
N ALA A 706 13.32 13.37 14.80
CA ALA A 706 12.95 12.36 13.82
C ALA A 706 13.84 11.10 13.88
N SER A 707 14.49 10.83 15.02
CA SER A 707 15.46 9.73 15.19
C SER A 707 14.93 8.35 14.82
N TYR A 708 13.61 8.12 14.91
CA TYR A 708 12.97 6.85 14.55
C TYR A 708 12.30 6.86 13.16
N ILE A 709 12.52 7.90 12.34
CA ILE A 709 11.94 8.01 10.99
C ILE A 709 13.04 7.78 9.94
N THR A 710 13.00 6.64 9.25
CA THR A 710 13.90 6.30 8.13
C THR A 710 13.10 5.65 6.99
N GLY A 711 13.65 5.62 5.77
CA GLY A 711 13.05 4.99 4.58
C GLY A 711 11.76 5.66 4.08
N THR A 712 11.33 6.75 4.71
CA THR A 712 10.04 7.40 4.48
C THR A 712 10.19 8.62 3.55
N VAL A 713 9.19 8.82 2.69
CA VAL A 713 9.01 10.05 1.91
C VAL A 713 7.84 10.82 2.51
N LEU A 714 8.11 11.98 3.13
CA LEU A 714 7.08 12.83 3.74
C LEU A 714 6.52 13.85 2.72
N PRO A 715 5.25 13.76 2.31
CA PRO A 715 4.63 14.77 1.45
C PRO A 715 4.46 16.11 2.16
N VAL A 716 4.95 17.18 1.54
CA VAL A 716 4.81 18.57 2.04
C VAL A 716 4.11 19.39 0.97
N ALA A 717 2.86 19.02 0.69
CA ALA A 717 2.14 19.46 -0.50
C ALA A 717 0.64 19.78 -0.24
N GLY A 718 0.29 20.08 1.02
CA GLY A 718 -1.10 20.44 1.38
C GLY A 718 -2.10 19.30 1.13
N GLY A 719 -1.68 18.04 1.34
CA GLY A 719 -2.48 16.83 1.12
C GLY A 719 -2.35 16.21 -0.28
N ASP A 720 -1.59 16.83 -1.18
CA ASP A 720 -1.29 16.23 -2.48
C ASP A 720 -0.25 15.10 -2.36
N LEU A 721 -0.56 13.93 -2.92
CA LEU A 721 0.32 12.77 -2.99
C LEU A 721 0.90 12.54 -4.41
N GLY A 722 0.51 13.39 -5.37
CA GLY A 722 1.08 13.47 -6.71
C GLY A 722 0.07 13.58 -7.84
#